data_AF-A0A7Z0IJM6-F1
#
_entry.id   AF-A0A7Z0IJM6-F1
#
_cell.length_a   1.000
_cell.length_b   1.000
_cell.length_c   1.000
_cell.angle_alpha   90.00
_cell.angle_beta   90.00
_cell.angle_gamma   90.00
#
_symmetry.space_group_name_H-M   'P 1'
#
loop_
_entity.id
_entity.type
_entity.pdbx_description
1 polymer ?
#
loop_
_entity_poly.entity_id
_entity_poly.type
_entity_poly.pdbx_seq_one_letter_code
_entity_poly.pdbx_strand_id
1 'polypeptide(L)'
;MRQPMRRRIPAVLAATALLGLTAPATAHAADGFEPYVAIAPAAGKPNVLQLGDSYSSGVGAHEFGQVLNYAQLRCGRSATNWGQQFAERIGGSYVNAACGGATFADLTGEQDFWGPVAPQLDAVSTDADLVLMTMGGNDFGFPALIGPCFDDKDAAKCREALASSLDSVRPGGKVERTADEGIGLIRGKLRPDAKLIWLSYPDLTSADSVPLGTGDDTYDYVPDLRRLIDDFIDLQHRVADRANAEAGAEVHVVDTIPDAFEGNSLDQSQGRYQTNLPAESDDSWLIGLDDPYGFESYHPKQRGYDAYADALHDYYVANIAPTPTPTPGPTTPPPTTPPPTTAPASAPPTAGVLPPYVAIPAQASKPAVVQLGDSYSSGVGAHPFGRLTYVQNLRCGRSETTYGQLFAERIGGSYVNAACGGAQFPDLTGQQDSGGPVAPQVDAVTTDTDIVLMTMGGNDFGFGGLGVCVDQEDAVACRQNLAQTLDSVRPDGLVERRADEGIARIREKLRPDAKLIWLSYPDLTEADSVTIGTGDERYDYAPDLLQATDDFIALQRRVANRANATPGAQVYVVDTIPEVFDGHSIDQNRGKYQTHNPARPEDAWLIGIRDPYGPEAYHPKQIGFDAYADALHAFYTERILAPSATPTPSPTGPDHPGPTSASQPPLGTSSPTGASGEPNKPADGAGTTARPPLADTGGPGPGLLVGLLGGATGIGLLIRRRH
;
A
#
# COMPACT_ATOMS: atom_id res chain seq x y z
N MET A 1 53.92 17.46 -22.64
CA MET A 1 55.18 16.77 -23.01
C MET A 1 55.65 15.90 -21.86
N ARG A 2 56.30 14.75 -22.15
CA ARG A 2 57.03 13.83 -21.23
C ARG A 2 56.21 12.99 -20.24
N GLN A 3 56.09 11.70 -20.59
CA GLN A 3 56.00 10.56 -19.65
C GLN A 3 57.29 10.41 -18.82
N PRO A 4 57.30 9.48 -17.85
CA PRO A 4 58.42 8.53 -17.81
C PRO A 4 58.03 7.03 -17.74
N MET A 5 58.92 6.23 -18.31
CA MET A 5 58.88 4.78 -18.57
C MET A 5 58.89 3.84 -17.34
N ARG A 6 58.39 2.61 -17.57
CA ARG A 6 58.63 1.39 -16.77
C ARG A 6 60.07 0.84 -16.92
N ARG A 7 60.57 0.09 -15.91
CA ARG A 7 61.55 -1.04 -15.92
C ARG A 7 61.75 -1.51 -14.45
N ARG A 8 62.00 -2.78 -14.04
CA ARG A 8 61.99 -4.13 -14.68
C ARG A 8 62.26 -5.23 -13.60
N ILE A 9 61.66 -6.44 -13.71
CA ILE A 9 62.22 -7.80 -13.35
C ILE A 9 62.37 -8.14 -11.83
N PRO A 10 62.35 -9.42 -11.35
CA PRO A 10 62.15 -10.74 -12.00
C PRO A 10 60.96 -11.59 -11.46
N ALA A 11 60.78 -12.79 -12.02
CA ALA A 11 60.00 -13.90 -11.45
C ALA A 11 60.85 -15.19 -11.40
N VAL A 12 60.73 -16.02 -10.35
CA VAL A 12 61.03 -17.47 -10.30
C VAL A 12 60.11 -18.15 -9.26
N LEU A 13 59.70 -19.38 -9.54
CA LEU A 13 58.72 -20.20 -8.80
C LEU A 13 59.26 -20.80 -7.49
N ALA A 14 58.35 -21.06 -6.55
CA ALA A 14 58.30 -22.30 -5.77
C ALA A 14 56.82 -22.66 -5.50
N ALA A 15 56.46 -23.94 -5.62
CA ALA A 15 55.07 -24.39 -5.54
C ALA A 15 54.83 -25.24 -4.28
N THR A 16 53.68 -25.02 -3.64
CA THR A 16 53.10 -25.97 -2.68
C THR A 16 51.59 -25.96 -2.86
N ALA A 17 51.02 -27.11 -3.24
CA ALA A 17 49.58 -27.25 -3.42
C ALA A 17 48.89 -27.48 -2.07
N LEU A 18 47.83 -26.71 -1.80
CA LEU A 18 46.79 -27.07 -0.83
C LEU A 18 45.44 -26.87 -1.51
N LEU A 19 44.60 -27.91 -1.55
CA LEU A 19 43.21 -27.76 -1.99
C LEU A 19 42.42 -27.02 -0.90
N GLY A 20 42.14 -25.74 -1.13
CA GLY A 20 41.09 -25.01 -0.42
C GLY A 20 39.95 -24.73 -1.39
N LEU A 21 38.73 -25.18 -1.07
CA LEU A 21 37.54 -24.69 -1.77
C LEU A 21 37.38 -23.20 -1.45
N THR A 22 37.73 -22.34 -2.41
CA THR A 22 37.32 -20.93 -2.36
C THR A 22 35.90 -20.83 -2.88
N ALA A 23 34.95 -20.58 -1.97
CA ALA A 23 33.69 -19.96 -2.37
C ALA A 23 34.00 -18.66 -3.14
N PRO A 24 33.26 -18.31 -4.20
CA PRO A 24 33.44 -17.02 -4.84
C PRO A 24 33.17 -15.94 -3.80
N ALA A 25 34.12 -15.01 -3.65
CA ALA A 25 33.88 -13.81 -2.87
C ALA A 25 32.75 -13.03 -3.57
N THR A 26 31.56 -13.05 -2.98
CA THR A 26 30.47 -12.17 -3.37
C THR A 26 30.92 -10.74 -3.11
N ALA A 27 31.29 -10.03 -4.18
CA ALA A 27 31.32 -8.59 -4.14
C ALA A 27 29.94 -8.15 -3.66
N HIS A 28 29.90 -7.42 -2.54
CA HIS A 28 28.68 -6.74 -2.15
C HIS A 28 28.40 -5.72 -3.24
N ALA A 29 27.39 -5.99 -4.07
CA ALA A 29 26.75 -4.94 -4.83
C ALA A 29 26.22 -3.93 -3.81
N ALA A 30 26.49 -2.65 -4.03
CA ALA A 30 25.88 -1.60 -3.23
C ALA A 30 24.35 -1.66 -3.41
N ASP A 31 23.61 -1.32 -2.36
CA ASP A 31 22.16 -1.41 -2.32
C ASP A 31 21.51 -0.53 -3.39
N GLY A 32 21.13 -1.15 -4.51
CA GLY A 32 20.32 -0.56 -5.57
C GLY A 32 18.93 -1.18 -5.53
N PHE A 33 17.93 -0.37 -5.18
CA PHE A 33 16.56 -0.83 -4.91
C PHE A 33 15.89 -1.35 -6.19
N GLU A 34 15.67 -2.67 -6.23
CA GLU A 34 14.90 -3.48 -7.21
C GLU A 34 15.10 -3.20 -8.72
N PRO A 35 15.76 -4.09 -9.48
CA PRO A 35 15.74 -4.02 -10.94
C PRO A 35 14.35 -4.32 -11.49
N TYR A 36 14.03 -3.81 -12.68
CA TYR A 36 12.83 -4.20 -13.41
C TYR A 36 12.74 -5.73 -13.49
N VAL A 37 11.70 -6.32 -12.91
CA VAL A 37 11.50 -7.78 -12.91
C VAL A 37 11.15 -8.21 -14.32
N ALA A 38 12.18 -8.52 -15.11
CA ALA A 38 12.05 -9.08 -16.43
C ALA A 38 11.32 -10.43 -16.32
N ILE A 39 10.06 -10.46 -16.73
CA ILE A 39 9.32 -11.71 -16.89
C ILE A 39 10.08 -12.53 -17.94
N ALA A 40 10.60 -13.70 -17.54
CA ALA A 40 11.31 -14.57 -18.46
C ALA A 40 10.41 -14.88 -19.67
N PRO A 41 10.87 -14.65 -20.91
CA PRO A 41 10.00 -14.69 -22.09
C PRO A 41 9.36 -16.06 -22.24
N ALA A 42 8.02 -16.08 -22.21
CA ALA A 42 7.25 -17.27 -22.51
C ALA A 42 7.39 -17.58 -24.01
N ALA A 43 7.99 -18.73 -24.34
CA ALA A 43 8.33 -19.09 -25.70
C ALA A 43 7.12 -19.00 -26.65
N GLY A 44 7.19 -18.08 -27.63
CA GLY A 44 6.16 -17.88 -28.65
C GLY A 44 5.17 -16.73 -28.40
N LYS A 45 5.37 -15.89 -27.37
CA LYS A 45 4.59 -14.66 -27.13
C LYS A 45 5.40 -13.41 -27.48
N PRO A 46 4.77 -12.33 -28.02
CA PRO A 46 5.41 -11.03 -28.15
C PRO A 46 5.78 -10.45 -26.77
N ASN A 47 6.99 -9.93 -26.61
CA ASN A 47 7.40 -9.21 -25.41
C ASN A 47 7.10 -7.72 -25.55
N VAL A 48 6.19 -7.21 -24.71
CA VAL A 48 5.77 -5.81 -24.67
C VAL A 48 6.46 -5.11 -23.51
N LEU A 49 7.20 -4.04 -23.81
CA LEU A 49 7.75 -3.13 -22.81
C LEU A 49 7.05 -1.78 -22.93
N GLN A 50 6.53 -1.25 -21.82
CA GLN A 50 5.98 0.09 -21.80
C GLN A 50 6.92 1.05 -21.09
N LEU A 51 7.35 2.08 -21.80
CA LEU A 51 8.01 3.28 -21.27
C LEU A 51 6.99 4.42 -21.22
N GLY A 52 7.36 5.57 -20.69
CA GLY A 52 6.55 6.78 -20.79
C GLY A 52 6.35 7.56 -19.51
N ASP A 53 5.40 8.48 -19.58
CA ASP A 53 4.95 9.34 -18.49
C ASP A 53 3.74 8.76 -17.73
N SER A 54 2.99 9.63 -17.01
CA SER A 54 1.81 9.26 -16.22
C SER A 54 0.67 8.64 -17.04
N TYR A 55 0.52 9.05 -18.31
CA TYR A 55 -0.47 8.48 -19.23
C TYR A 55 -0.08 7.07 -19.67
N SER A 56 1.20 6.69 -19.58
CA SER A 56 1.66 5.32 -19.83
C SER A 56 1.72 4.49 -18.56
N SER A 57 2.12 5.07 -17.44
CA SER A 57 2.17 4.32 -16.18
C SER A 57 0.77 3.86 -15.78
N GLY A 58 -0.25 4.72 -15.96
CA GLY A 58 -1.63 4.39 -15.67
C GLY A 58 -2.25 5.21 -14.55
N VAL A 59 -1.76 6.43 -14.30
CA VAL A 59 -2.37 7.35 -13.33
C VAL A 59 -3.86 7.51 -13.68
N GLY A 60 -4.75 7.20 -12.74
CA GLY A 60 -6.20 7.24 -12.96
C GLY A 60 -6.85 5.95 -13.50
N ALA A 61 -6.07 4.95 -13.93
CA ALA A 61 -6.53 3.58 -14.21
C ALA A 61 -6.52 2.76 -12.92
N HIS A 62 -7.65 2.21 -12.49
CA HIS A 62 -7.69 1.42 -11.26
C HIS A 62 -8.71 0.29 -11.38
N GLU A 63 -8.27 -0.93 -11.11
CA GLU A 63 -9.15 -2.07 -10.84
C GLU A 63 -9.44 -2.21 -9.34
N PHE A 64 -10.55 -2.87 -9.03
CA PHE A 64 -10.96 -3.14 -7.66
C PHE A 64 -10.10 -4.28 -7.06
N GLY A 65 -9.13 -3.94 -6.21
CA GLY A 65 -8.42 -4.91 -5.36
C GLY A 65 -7.16 -5.55 -5.97
N GLN A 66 -6.43 -4.82 -6.83
CA GLN A 66 -5.10 -5.24 -7.28
C GLN A 66 -4.00 -4.81 -6.29
N VAL A 67 -2.90 -5.56 -6.27
CA VAL A 67 -1.72 -5.32 -5.41
C VAL A 67 -0.70 -4.48 -6.18
N LEU A 68 -0.30 -3.33 -5.61
CA LEU A 68 0.72 -2.44 -6.18
C LEU A 68 1.97 -2.38 -5.30
N ASN A 69 3.15 -2.56 -5.90
CA ASN A 69 4.43 -2.45 -5.21
C ASN A 69 4.91 -0.99 -5.09
N TYR A 70 5.94 -0.77 -4.26
CA TYR A 70 6.48 0.57 -3.96
C TYR A 70 7.00 1.36 -5.18
N ALA A 71 7.47 0.67 -6.24
CA ALA A 71 7.85 1.32 -7.49
C ALA A 71 6.64 1.60 -8.40
N GLN A 72 5.55 0.84 -8.27
CA GLN A 72 4.30 1.10 -8.96
C GLN A 72 3.57 2.31 -8.35
N LEU A 73 3.55 2.43 -7.02
CA LEU A 73 2.89 3.53 -6.32
C LEU A 73 3.54 4.90 -6.60
N ARG A 74 4.88 5.01 -6.51
CA ARG A 74 5.60 6.26 -6.81
C ARG A 74 5.43 6.70 -8.26
N CYS A 75 5.49 5.77 -9.19
CA CYS A 75 5.35 6.05 -10.62
C CYS A 75 3.89 6.15 -11.11
N GLY A 76 2.89 5.92 -10.25
CA GLY A 76 1.49 5.78 -10.66
C GLY A 76 1.26 4.65 -11.68
N ARG A 77 2.06 3.57 -11.62
CA ARG A 77 1.92 2.42 -12.52
C ARG A 77 0.71 1.59 -12.12
N SER A 78 -0.36 1.72 -12.87
CA SER A 78 -1.51 0.82 -12.76
C SER A 78 -1.24 -0.48 -13.51
N ALA A 79 -1.82 -1.58 -13.02
CA ALA A 79 -1.90 -2.85 -13.74
C ALA A 79 -3.18 -2.98 -14.59
N THR A 80 -3.93 -1.88 -14.82
CA THR A 80 -5.02 -1.79 -15.81
C THR A 80 -4.86 -0.66 -16.83
N ASN A 81 -3.64 -0.12 -16.95
CA ASN A 81 -3.27 0.82 -18.00
C ASN A 81 -3.46 0.22 -19.41
N TRP A 82 -3.46 1.07 -20.43
CA TRP A 82 -3.79 0.68 -21.80
C TRP A 82 -2.79 -0.29 -22.43
N GLY A 83 -1.53 -0.28 -22.02
CA GLY A 83 -0.50 -1.16 -22.57
C GLY A 83 -0.56 -2.59 -22.01
N GLN A 84 -0.94 -2.75 -20.73
CA GLN A 84 -1.27 -4.07 -20.18
C GLN A 84 -2.47 -4.66 -20.93
N GLN A 85 -3.56 -3.89 -21.08
CA GLN A 85 -4.75 -4.32 -21.81
C GLN A 85 -4.42 -4.72 -23.26
N PHE A 86 -3.62 -3.90 -23.95
CA PHE A 86 -3.17 -4.20 -25.31
C PHE A 86 -2.33 -5.48 -25.36
N ALA A 87 -1.37 -5.65 -24.44
CA ALA A 87 -0.53 -6.85 -24.37
C ALA A 87 -1.37 -8.12 -24.13
N GLU A 88 -2.40 -8.06 -23.29
CA GLU A 88 -3.35 -9.16 -23.08
C GLU A 88 -4.12 -9.50 -24.35
N ARG A 89 -4.67 -8.50 -25.06
CA ARG A 89 -5.42 -8.68 -26.32
C ARG A 89 -4.58 -9.38 -27.40
N ILE A 90 -3.28 -9.07 -27.49
CA ILE A 90 -2.37 -9.73 -28.44
C ILE A 90 -1.71 -11.02 -27.88
N GLY A 91 -2.01 -11.39 -26.63
CA GLY A 91 -1.46 -12.58 -25.97
C GLY A 91 0.03 -12.50 -25.60
N GLY A 92 0.57 -11.30 -25.44
CA GLY A 92 1.98 -11.02 -25.13
C GLY A 92 2.42 -11.32 -23.69
N SER A 93 3.69 -11.04 -23.41
CA SER A 93 4.21 -10.72 -22.07
C SER A 93 4.29 -9.20 -21.92
N TYR A 94 4.30 -8.67 -20.71
CA TYR A 94 4.26 -7.23 -20.46
C TYR A 94 5.14 -6.80 -19.29
N VAL A 95 5.81 -5.65 -19.43
CA VAL A 95 6.57 -4.96 -18.38
C VAL A 95 6.25 -3.46 -18.43
N ASN A 96 5.84 -2.87 -17.30
CA ASN A 96 5.64 -1.43 -17.17
C ASN A 96 6.85 -0.76 -16.50
N ALA A 97 7.57 0.05 -17.26
CA ALA A 97 8.67 0.90 -16.79
C ALA A 97 8.33 2.40 -16.79
N ALA A 98 7.19 2.81 -17.36
CA ALA A 98 6.73 4.20 -17.41
C ALA A 98 6.59 4.81 -16.00
N CYS A 99 6.69 6.14 -15.87
CA CYS A 99 6.63 6.81 -14.58
C CYS A 99 5.97 8.19 -14.64
N GLY A 100 5.10 8.50 -13.67
CA GLY A 100 4.45 9.80 -13.57
C GLY A 100 5.46 10.94 -13.53
N GLY A 101 5.19 12.00 -14.32
CA GLY A 101 6.10 13.16 -14.44
C GLY A 101 7.29 12.97 -15.37
N ALA A 102 7.52 11.78 -15.96
CA ALA A 102 8.68 11.53 -16.81
C ALA A 102 8.78 12.48 -18.02
N THR A 103 10.00 12.94 -18.27
CA THR A 103 10.47 13.62 -19.48
C THR A 103 11.41 12.73 -20.28
N PHE A 104 11.77 13.13 -21.50
CA PHE A 104 12.80 12.45 -22.28
C PHE A 104 14.18 12.39 -21.60
N ALA A 105 14.50 13.29 -20.66
CA ALA A 105 15.76 13.23 -19.90
C ALA A 105 15.81 11.99 -18.97
N ASP A 106 14.66 11.61 -18.42
CA ASP A 106 14.50 10.51 -17.45
C ASP A 106 14.52 9.11 -18.10
N LEU A 107 14.70 9.07 -19.41
CA LEU A 107 15.16 7.86 -20.09
C LEU A 107 16.58 7.47 -19.62
N THR A 108 17.44 8.45 -19.35
CA THR A 108 18.85 8.25 -18.91
C THR A 108 19.12 8.72 -17.48
N GLY A 109 18.32 9.64 -16.95
CA GLY A 109 18.39 10.14 -15.59
C GLY A 109 17.56 9.30 -14.61
N GLU A 110 17.97 9.32 -13.35
CA GLU A 110 17.17 8.85 -12.23
C GLU A 110 16.10 9.91 -11.90
N GLN A 111 14.85 9.50 -11.66
CA GLN A 111 13.82 10.40 -11.15
C GLN A 111 13.82 10.36 -9.62
N ASP A 112 13.83 11.52 -8.96
CA ASP A 112 13.55 11.62 -7.53
C ASP A 112 12.09 12.06 -7.33
N PHE A 113 11.18 11.09 -7.41
CA PHE A 113 9.76 11.30 -7.17
C PHE A 113 9.34 10.42 -6.00
N TRP A 114 9.34 11.02 -4.81
CA TRP A 114 9.16 10.32 -3.52
C TRP A 114 10.24 9.25 -3.31
N GLY A 115 11.49 9.58 -3.67
CA GLY A 115 12.66 8.69 -3.63
C GLY A 115 13.12 8.24 -5.02
N PRO A 116 14.30 7.59 -5.12
CA PRO A 116 14.99 7.30 -6.38
C PRO A 116 14.25 6.26 -7.24
N VAL A 117 14.11 6.54 -8.53
CA VAL A 117 13.56 5.66 -9.57
C VAL A 117 14.57 5.54 -10.70
N ALA A 118 14.97 4.31 -11.02
CA ALA A 118 15.96 4.02 -12.05
C ALA A 118 15.58 4.58 -13.44
N PRO A 119 16.58 4.90 -14.29
CA PRO A 119 16.35 5.37 -15.66
C PRO A 119 15.53 4.38 -16.50
N GLN A 120 14.55 4.87 -17.24
CA GLN A 120 13.65 3.97 -17.99
C GLN A 120 14.36 3.14 -19.07
N LEU A 121 15.50 3.60 -19.60
CA LEU A 121 16.29 2.82 -20.55
C LEU A 121 16.89 1.55 -19.94
N ASP A 122 16.98 1.41 -18.61
CA ASP A 122 17.49 0.19 -17.98
C ASP A 122 16.50 -0.98 -18.08
N ALA A 123 15.22 -0.71 -18.36
CA ALA A 123 14.24 -1.73 -18.74
C ALA A 123 14.36 -2.16 -20.21
N VAL A 124 14.98 -1.36 -21.08
CA VAL A 124 15.05 -1.64 -22.53
C VAL A 124 16.13 -2.68 -22.81
N SER A 125 15.70 -3.84 -23.29
CA SER A 125 16.55 -4.96 -23.71
C SER A 125 16.30 -5.34 -25.17
N THR A 126 17.19 -6.17 -25.72
CA THR A 126 17.02 -6.78 -27.05
C THR A 126 15.92 -7.85 -27.11
N ASP A 127 15.28 -8.19 -25.99
CA ASP A 127 14.23 -9.21 -25.97
C ASP A 127 12.84 -8.61 -26.25
N ALA A 128 12.67 -7.30 -26.12
CA ALA A 128 11.43 -6.60 -26.46
C ALA A 128 11.11 -6.69 -27.97
N ASP A 129 9.87 -7.07 -28.29
CA ASP A 129 9.33 -7.08 -29.65
C ASP A 129 8.56 -5.79 -29.94
N LEU A 130 7.86 -5.27 -28.93
CA LEU A 130 7.11 -4.01 -28.98
C LEU A 130 7.52 -3.14 -27.80
N VAL A 131 7.85 -1.88 -28.07
CA VAL A 131 7.95 -0.82 -27.06
C VAL A 131 6.77 0.13 -27.25
N LEU A 132 6.05 0.41 -26.17
CA LEU A 132 4.90 1.31 -26.14
C LEU A 132 5.22 2.55 -25.29
N MET A 133 4.78 3.74 -25.69
CA MET A 133 4.90 4.93 -24.82
C MET A 133 3.96 6.09 -25.18
N THR A 134 3.62 6.89 -24.17
CA THR A 134 3.32 8.33 -24.21
C THR A 134 4.46 9.03 -23.49
N MET A 135 5.04 10.07 -24.09
CA MET A 135 6.11 10.87 -23.47
C MET A 135 6.23 12.19 -24.23
N GLY A 136 6.53 13.28 -23.52
CA GLY A 136 6.71 14.63 -24.08
C GLY A 136 5.82 15.70 -23.44
N GLY A 137 4.69 15.33 -22.84
CA GLY A 137 3.79 16.27 -22.13
C GLY A 137 4.50 17.08 -21.05
N ASN A 138 5.36 16.43 -20.26
CA ASN A 138 6.18 17.07 -19.25
C ASN A 138 7.32 17.91 -19.87
N ASP A 139 7.87 17.52 -21.03
CA ASP A 139 8.91 18.27 -21.74
C ASP A 139 8.44 19.64 -22.25
N PHE A 140 7.19 19.75 -22.73
CA PHE A 140 6.57 21.05 -23.09
C PHE A 140 5.83 21.73 -21.92
N GLY A 141 5.91 21.18 -20.71
CA GLY A 141 5.44 21.83 -19.48
C GLY A 141 3.93 21.78 -19.26
N PHE A 142 3.23 20.79 -19.81
CA PHE A 142 1.78 20.66 -19.71
C PHE A 142 1.19 20.78 -18.28
N PRO A 143 1.79 20.20 -17.20
CA PRO A 143 1.26 20.39 -15.84
C PRO A 143 1.21 21.86 -15.40
N ALA A 144 2.08 22.72 -15.93
CA ALA A 144 2.09 24.16 -15.64
C ALA A 144 0.96 24.94 -16.34
N LEU A 145 0.23 24.33 -17.28
CA LEU A 145 -0.97 24.90 -17.89
C LEU A 145 -2.20 24.75 -16.99
N ILE A 146 -2.26 23.70 -16.18
CA ILE A 146 -3.45 23.29 -15.41
C ILE A 146 -3.89 24.40 -14.43
N GLY A 147 -2.96 24.88 -13.60
CA GLY A 147 -3.19 25.99 -12.68
C GLY A 147 -3.78 27.22 -13.38
N PRO A 148 -3.04 27.91 -14.28
CA PRO A 148 -3.50 29.16 -14.86
C PRO A 148 -4.71 29.03 -15.81
N CYS A 149 -4.80 27.98 -16.63
CA CYS A 149 -5.86 27.86 -17.63
C CYS A 149 -7.16 27.26 -17.06
N PHE A 150 -7.07 26.32 -16.12
CA PHE A 150 -8.23 25.53 -15.70
C PHE A 150 -8.70 25.84 -14.25
N ASP A 151 -7.79 26.05 -13.29
CA ASP A 151 -8.15 26.27 -11.87
C ASP A 151 -8.21 27.76 -11.48
N ASP A 152 -7.07 28.48 -11.56
CA ASP A 152 -6.97 29.94 -11.35
C ASP A 152 -7.86 30.71 -12.34
N LYS A 153 -7.98 30.19 -13.57
CA LYS A 153 -8.65 30.83 -14.72
C LYS A 153 -8.08 32.22 -15.04
N ASP A 154 -6.75 32.34 -14.94
CA ASP A 154 -5.97 33.56 -15.17
C ASP A 154 -5.60 33.68 -16.67
N ALA A 155 -6.32 34.55 -17.37
CA ALA A 155 -6.16 34.77 -18.81
C ALA A 155 -4.74 35.17 -19.23
N ALA A 156 -4.01 35.93 -18.41
CA ALA A 156 -2.68 36.40 -18.74
C ALA A 156 -1.63 35.29 -18.55
N LYS A 157 -1.65 34.63 -17.39
CA LYS A 157 -0.74 33.49 -17.12
C LYS A 157 -1.01 32.32 -18.07
N CYS A 158 -2.27 32.03 -18.38
CA CYS A 158 -2.63 30.93 -19.29
C CYS A 158 -2.06 31.18 -20.69
N ARG A 159 -2.17 32.42 -21.20
CA ARG A 159 -1.61 32.84 -22.48
C ARG A 159 -0.08 32.74 -22.52
N GLU A 160 0.59 33.15 -21.44
CA GLU A 160 2.05 33.03 -21.31
C GLU A 160 2.51 31.56 -21.28
N ALA A 161 1.82 30.71 -20.50
CA ALA A 161 2.15 29.31 -20.35
C ALA A 161 1.93 28.53 -21.66
N LEU A 162 0.79 28.71 -22.33
CA LEU A 162 0.54 28.10 -23.65
C LEU A 162 1.53 28.58 -24.72
N ALA A 163 1.88 29.87 -24.75
CA ALA A 163 2.88 30.37 -25.68
C ALA A 163 4.26 29.72 -25.48
N SER A 164 4.63 29.44 -24.22
CA SER A 164 5.87 28.71 -23.87
C SER A 164 5.84 27.25 -24.32
N SER A 165 4.72 26.55 -24.14
CA SER A 165 4.54 25.17 -24.62
C SER A 165 4.57 25.10 -26.15
N LEU A 166 3.88 26.01 -26.85
CA LEU A 166 3.89 26.11 -28.31
C LEU A 166 5.30 26.39 -28.87
N ASP A 167 6.09 27.28 -28.24
CA ASP A 167 7.50 27.51 -28.65
C ASP A 167 8.40 26.27 -28.40
N SER A 168 8.01 25.43 -27.45
CA SER A 168 8.74 24.21 -27.10
C SER A 168 8.52 23.06 -28.10
N VAL A 169 7.32 22.94 -28.68
CA VAL A 169 6.96 21.89 -29.68
C VAL A 169 7.12 22.32 -31.15
N ARG A 170 7.35 23.61 -31.43
CA ARG A 170 7.59 24.10 -32.82
C ARG A 170 8.70 23.30 -33.53
N PRO A 171 8.73 23.28 -34.88
CA PRO A 171 9.80 22.66 -35.66
C PRO A 171 11.21 23.05 -35.20
N GLY A 172 12.01 22.05 -34.79
CA GLY A 172 13.35 22.24 -34.24
C GLY A 172 13.40 22.80 -32.80
N GLY A 173 12.26 22.79 -32.10
CA GLY A 173 12.07 23.27 -30.73
C GLY A 173 12.79 22.46 -29.66
N LYS A 174 12.49 22.72 -28.38
CA LYS A 174 13.10 21.99 -27.25
C LYS A 174 12.72 20.51 -27.32
N VAL A 175 11.43 20.22 -27.41
CA VAL A 175 10.88 18.85 -27.30
C VAL A 175 11.26 18.01 -28.52
N GLU A 176 11.32 18.60 -29.71
CA GLU A 176 11.69 17.83 -30.91
C GLU A 176 13.12 17.29 -30.80
N ARG A 177 14.04 18.05 -30.21
CA ARG A 177 15.43 17.61 -30.00
C ARG A 177 15.57 16.57 -28.88
N THR A 178 14.84 16.71 -27.77
CA THR A 178 14.88 15.69 -26.70
C THR A 178 14.17 14.41 -27.10
N ALA A 179 13.12 14.50 -27.93
CA ALA A 179 12.49 13.35 -28.56
C ALA A 179 13.41 12.65 -29.57
N ASP A 180 14.07 13.38 -30.49
CA ASP A 180 15.07 12.79 -31.42
C ASP A 180 16.14 11.99 -30.65
N GLU A 181 16.70 12.58 -29.58
CA GLU A 181 17.71 11.93 -28.74
C GLU A 181 17.15 10.70 -28.01
N GLY A 182 15.99 10.83 -27.37
CA GLY A 182 15.35 9.75 -26.62
C GLY A 182 14.92 8.56 -27.48
N ILE A 183 14.29 8.82 -28.64
CA ILE A 183 13.92 7.79 -29.62
C ILE A 183 15.18 7.09 -30.15
N GLY A 184 16.25 7.84 -30.44
CA GLY A 184 17.55 7.28 -30.84
C GLY A 184 18.16 6.37 -29.77
N LEU A 185 18.09 6.75 -28.50
CA LEU A 185 18.59 5.96 -27.37
C LEU A 185 17.78 4.66 -27.17
N ILE A 186 16.45 4.71 -27.30
CA ILE A 186 15.58 3.53 -27.24
C ILE A 186 15.90 2.60 -28.42
N ARG A 187 15.91 3.12 -29.66
CA ARG A 187 16.23 2.34 -30.87
C ARG A 187 17.62 1.71 -30.82
N GLY A 188 18.61 2.41 -30.24
CA GLY A 188 19.98 1.91 -30.09
C GLY A 188 20.14 0.70 -29.15
N LYS A 189 19.15 0.44 -28.27
CA LYS A 189 19.10 -0.76 -27.41
C LYS A 189 18.22 -1.89 -27.98
N LEU A 190 17.29 -1.57 -28.88
CA LEU A 190 16.37 -2.54 -29.46
C LEU A 190 16.99 -3.36 -30.60
N ARG A 191 16.34 -4.47 -30.94
CA ARG A 191 16.62 -5.17 -32.21
C ARG A 191 16.06 -4.35 -33.38
N PRO A 192 16.62 -4.48 -34.60
CA PRO A 192 16.08 -3.81 -35.78
C PRO A 192 14.59 -4.12 -36.01
N ASP A 193 14.18 -5.37 -35.86
CA ASP A 193 12.82 -5.85 -36.11
C ASP A 193 11.77 -5.46 -35.05
N ALA A 194 12.21 -5.01 -33.87
CA ALA A 194 11.31 -4.57 -32.80
C ALA A 194 10.59 -3.27 -33.21
N LYS A 195 9.34 -3.08 -32.80
CA LYS A 195 8.56 -1.86 -33.09
C LYS A 195 8.57 -0.92 -31.89
N LEU A 196 8.67 0.38 -32.13
CA LEU A 196 8.41 1.42 -31.12
C LEU A 196 7.12 2.13 -31.51
N ILE A 197 6.13 2.15 -30.63
CA ILE A 197 4.81 2.75 -30.86
C ILE A 197 4.63 3.91 -29.88
N TRP A 198 4.57 5.13 -30.40
CA TRP A 198 4.43 6.37 -29.64
C TRP A 198 3.02 6.91 -29.83
N LEU A 199 2.24 6.94 -28.75
CA LEU A 199 0.85 7.40 -28.76
C LEU A 199 0.79 8.90 -28.45
N SER A 200 -0.21 9.58 -29.00
CA SER A 200 -0.55 10.96 -28.66
C SER A 200 -1.35 11.07 -27.35
N TYR A 201 -1.71 12.29 -26.97
CA TYR A 201 -2.55 12.59 -25.80
C TYR A 201 -3.98 12.95 -26.26
N PRO A 202 -5.01 12.73 -25.42
CA PRO A 202 -6.37 13.16 -25.73
C PRO A 202 -6.52 14.69 -25.59
N ASP A 203 -7.55 15.23 -26.21
CA ASP A 203 -8.02 16.57 -25.88
C ASP A 203 -8.49 16.65 -24.43
N LEU A 204 -8.06 17.67 -23.68
CA LEU A 204 -8.51 17.85 -22.29
C LEU A 204 -9.94 18.37 -22.17
N THR A 205 -10.51 18.99 -23.20
CA THR A 205 -11.85 19.59 -23.10
C THR A 205 -12.69 19.41 -24.37
N SER A 206 -13.96 19.08 -24.14
CA SER A 206 -14.98 18.92 -25.16
C SER A 206 -15.62 20.27 -25.56
N ALA A 207 -15.32 21.35 -24.85
CA ALA A 207 -15.80 22.69 -25.17
C ALA A 207 -14.99 23.30 -26.34
N ASP A 208 -15.69 23.93 -27.29
CA ASP A 208 -15.06 24.64 -28.42
C ASP A 208 -14.48 26.02 -28.06
N SER A 209 -14.88 26.58 -26.92
CA SER A 209 -14.49 27.91 -26.46
C SER A 209 -14.62 28.01 -24.94
N VAL A 210 -13.57 28.44 -24.26
CA VAL A 210 -13.55 28.71 -22.82
C VAL A 210 -12.85 30.06 -22.59
N PRO A 211 -13.58 31.18 -22.75
CA PRO A 211 -13.01 32.51 -22.53
C PRO A 211 -12.72 32.75 -21.04
N LEU A 212 -11.44 33.02 -20.75
CA LEU A 212 -10.93 33.46 -19.45
C LEU A 212 -10.91 34.99 -19.38
N GLY A 213 -11.00 35.55 -18.18
CA GLY A 213 -10.97 37.01 -17.96
C GLY A 213 -12.21 37.75 -18.47
N THR A 214 -12.14 39.08 -18.48
CA THR A 214 -13.27 39.95 -18.86
C THR A 214 -12.81 41.22 -19.56
N GLY A 215 -13.52 41.65 -20.60
CA GLY A 215 -13.21 42.89 -21.33
C GLY A 215 -12.07 42.69 -22.33
N ASP A 216 -11.21 43.69 -22.47
CA ASP A 216 -10.11 43.66 -23.43
C ASP A 216 -9.01 42.63 -23.09
N ASP A 217 -8.96 42.17 -21.83
CA ASP A 217 -8.02 41.14 -21.34
C ASP A 217 -8.51 39.69 -21.57
N THR A 218 -9.68 39.48 -22.20
CA THR A 218 -10.23 38.14 -22.41
C THR A 218 -9.33 37.26 -23.29
N TYR A 219 -9.16 36.00 -22.89
CA TYR A 219 -8.39 34.99 -23.61
C TYR A 219 -9.19 33.69 -23.71
N ASP A 220 -9.60 33.30 -24.91
CA ASP A 220 -10.07 31.95 -25.16
C ASP A 220 -8.88 31.07 -25.49
N TYR A 221 -8.60 30.10 -24.62
CA TYR A 221 -7.38 29.29 -24.68
C TYR A 221 -7.57 27.97 -25.43
N VAL A 222 -8.81 27.55 -25.70
CA VAL A 222 -9.11 26.28 -26.35
C VAL A 222 -8.43 26.15 -27.73
N PRO A 223 -8.43 27.18 -28.62
CA PRO A 223 -7.78 27.06 -29.92
C PRO A 223 -6.26 26.86 -29.83
N ASP A 224 -5.60 27.54 -28.89
CA ASP A 224 -4.16 27.38 -28.68
C ASP A 224 -3.81 26.07 -27.96
N LEU A 225 -4.72 25.52 -27.14
CA LEU A 225 -4.58 24.20 -26.52
C LEU A 225 -4.74 23.06 -27.53
N ARG A 226 -5.80 23.06 -28.35
CA ARG A 226 -5.97 22.07 -29.43
C ARG A 226 -4.77 22.10 -30.38
N ARG A 227 -4.35 23.31 -30.78
CA ARG A 227 -3.14 23.51 -31.58
C ARG A 227 -1.87 22.96 -30.91
N LEU A 228 -1.73 23.04 -29.58
CA LEU A 228 -0.57 22.47 -28.89
C LEU A 228 -0.50 20.93 -29.04
N ILE A 229 -1.66 20.26 -29.04
CA ILE A 229 -1.75 18.83 -29.31
C ILE A 229 -1.43 18.53 -30.79
N ASP A 230 -1.99 19.30 -31.72
CA ASP A 230 -1.71 19.17 -33.16
C ASP A 230 -0.21 19.39 -33.48
N ASP A 231 0.38 20.52 -33.04
CA ASP A 231 1.80 20.87 -33.25
C ASP A 231 2.73 19.81 -32.61
N PHE A 232 2.27 19.10 -31.57
CA PHE A 232 2.97 17.97 -30.94
C PHE A 232 2.82 16.65 -31.71
N ILE A 233 1.63 16.32 -32.24
CA ILE A 233 1.43 15.15 -33.12
C ILE A 233 2.30 15.29 -34.38
N ASP A 234 2.31 16.47 -34.98
CA ASP A 234 3.20 16.82 -36.10
C ASP A 234 4.68 16.66 -35.74
N LEU A 235 5.07 16.92 -34.48
CA LEU A 235 6.43 16.65 -33.97
C LEU A 235 6.70 15.15 -33.85
N GLN A 236 5.77 14.37 -33.30
CA GLN A 236 5.90 12.92 -33.19
C GLN A 236 6.17 12.28 -34.55
N HIS A 237 5.39 12.65 -35.58
CA HIS A 237 5.58 12.19 -36.96
C HIS A 237 6.94 12.61 -37.53
N ARG A 238 7.37 13.87 -37.37
CA ARG A 238 8.69 14.32 -37.85
C ARG A 238 9.87 13.55 -37.23
N VAL A 239 9.77 13.22 -35.94
CA VAL A 239 10.80 12.43 -35.23
C VAL A 239 10.76 10.97 -35.70
N ALA A 240 9.57 10.37 -35.83
CA ALA A 240 9.40 9.01 -36.33
C ALA A 240 9.91 8.85 -37.76
N ASP A 241 9.59 9.78 -38.66
CA ASP A 241 10.10 9.81 -40.04
C ASP A 241 11.63 9.88 -40.10
N ARG A 242 12.26 10.69 -39.23
CA ARG A 242 13.73 10.76 -39.13
C ARG A 242 14.33 9.45 -38.64
N ALA A 243 13.75 8.83 -37.62
CA ALA A 243 14.19 7.53 -37.13
C ALA A 243 14.03 6.44 -38.21
N ASN A 244 12.89 6.39 -38.88
CA ASN A 244 12.56 5.42 -39.94
C ASN A 244 13.38 5.62 -41.23
N ALA A 245 14.01 6.77 -41.43
CA ALA A 245 14.99 6.97 -42.50
C ALA A 245 16.28 6.16 -42.27
N GLU A 246 16.54 5.70 -41.03
CA GLU A 246 17.61 4.75 -40.73
C GLU A 246 17.16 3.31 -41.04
N ALA A 247 17.99 2.56 -41.77
CA ALA A 247 17.60 1.28 -42.33
C ALA A 247 17.30 0.22 -41.25
N GLY A 248 16.03 -0.18 -41.12
CA GLY A 248 15.58 -1.14 -40.11
C GLY A 248 15.17 -0.50 -38.78
N ALA A 249 14.80 0.77 -38.78
CA ALA A 249 13.98 1.34 -37.72
C ALA A 249 12.48 1.21 -38.06
N GLU A 250 11.67 0.90 -37.05
CA GLU A 250 10.21 0.86 -37.15
C GLU A 250 9.62 1.58 -35.92
N VAL A 251 9.44 2.89 -36.09
CA VAL A 251 8.78 3.81 -35.16
C VAL A 251 7.42 4.18 -35.75
N HIS A 252 6.36 3.97 -34.98
CA HIS A 252 4.98 4.23 -35.37
C HIS A 252 4.37 5.27 -34.44
N VAL A 253 3.56 6.17 -34.99
CA VAL A 253 2.79 7.16 -34.22
C VAL A 253 1.32 6.76 -34.26
N VAL A 254 0.67 6.75 -33.10
CA VAL A 254 -0.80 6.62 -32.98
C VAL A 254 -1.34 7.99 -32.63
N ASP A 255 -1.79 8.70 -33.66
CA ASP A 255 -2.28 10.07 -33.60
C ASP A 255 -3.79 10.17 -33.34
N THR A 256 -4.53 9.07 -33.46
CA THR A 256 -6.01 8.99 -33.32
C THR A 256 -6.54 9.07 -31.89
N ILE A 257 -5.73 9.45 -30.90
CA ILE A 257 -6.16 9.51 -29.49
C ILE A 257 -7.13 10.68 -29.21
N PRO A 258 -6.97 11.90 -29.76
CA PRO A 258 -7.97 12.96 -29.64
C PRO A 258 -9.34 12.52 -30.17
N ASP A 259 -9.39 11.93 -31.38
CA ASP A 259 -10.61 11.39 -31.99
C ASP A 259 -11.26 10.31 -31.12
N ALA A 260 -10.46 9.41 -30.53
CA ALA A 260 -10.97 8.37 -29.65
C ALA A 260 -11.65 8.93 -28.37
N PHE A 261 -11.25 10.12 -27.93
CA PHE A 261 -11.80 10.81 -26.75
C PHE A 261 -12.89 11.85 -27.11
N GLU A 262 -13.27 12.01 -28.38
CA GLU A 262 -14.24 13.03 -28.82
C GLU A 262 -15.53 12.98 -27.98
N GLY A 263 -15.95 14.13 -27.45
CA GLY A 263 -17.14 14.27 -26.60
C GLY A 263 -17.01 13.71 -25.17
N ASN A 264 -15.92 13.03 -24.82
CA ASN A 264 -15.69 12.40 -23.52
C ASN A 264 -14.60 13.10 -22.68
N SER A 265 -14.07 14.22 -23.15
CA SER A 265 -13.16 15.10 -22.40
C SER A 265 -13.89 16.00 -21.38
N LEU A 266 -13.16 16.74 -20.53
CA LEU A 266 -13.75 17.58 -19.47
C LEU A 266 -14.66 18.68 -20.05
N ASP A 267 -15.95 18.70 -19.68
CA ASP A 267 -16.86 19.80 -20.02
C ASP A 267 -16.68 20.96 -19.04
N GLN A 268 -15.97 22.00 -19.50
CA GLN A 268 -15.74 23.21 -18.72
C GLN A 268 -16.79 24.30 -18.95
N SER A 269 -17.75 24.10 -19.87
CA SER A 269 -18.75 25.10 -20.24
C SER A 269 -19.82 25.32 -19.15
N GLN A 270 -20.05 24.32 -18.29
CA GLN A 270 -21.07 24.37 -17.22
C GLN A 270 -20.65 25.20 -15.99
N GLY A 271 -19.34 25.44 -15.81
CA GLY A 271 -18.78 26.20 -14.69
C GLY A 271 -18.68 25.43 -13.36
N ARG A 272 -17.45 25.37 -12.82
CA ARG A 272 -17.04 24.82 -11.49
C ARG A 272 -17.79 23.57 -10.98
N TYR A 273 -17.07 22.44 -11.02
CA TYR A 273 -17.30 21.19 -10.27
C TYR A 273 -18.36 20.21 -10.81
N GLN A 274 -17.98 19.35 -11.78
CA GLN A 274 -18.61 18.04 -12.03
C GLN A 274 -18.27 16.99 -10.95
N THR A 275 -18.35 17.32 -9.66
CA THR A 275 -17.53 16.61 -8.64
C THR A 275 -18.29 16.11 -7.40
N ASN A 276 -19.61 15.94 -7.52
CA ASN A 276 -20.41 15.21 -6.54
C ASN A 276 -21.40 14.23 -7.21
N LEU A 277 -21.01 13.73 -8.38
CA LEU A 277 -21.73 12.67 -9.09
C LEU A 277 -20.95 11.37 -8.90
N PRO A 278 -21.57 10.27 -8.39
CA PRO A 278 -20.91 8.98 -8.33
C PRO A 278 -20.39 8.56 -9.71
N ALA A 279 -19.38 7.68 -9.75
CA ALA A 279 -18.61 7.34 -10.95
C ALA A 279 -19.41 6.86 -12.20
N GLU A 280 -20.72 6.62 -12.05
CA GLU A 280 -21.66 6.30 -13.13
C GLU A 280 -22.44 7.51 -13.70
N SER A 281 -22.19 8.73 -13.21
CA SER A 281 -22.98 9.93 -13.54
C SER A 281 -22.15 11.16 -13.97
N ASP A 282 -20.84 11.00 -14.14
CA ASP A 282 -20.00 11.92 -14.92
C ASP A 282 -19.61 11.22 -16.23
N ASP A 283 -20.01 11.80 -17.35
CA ASP A 283 -19.76 11.27 -18.70
C ASP A 283 -18.29 11.43 -19.13
N SER A 284 -17.52 12.32 -18.47
CA SER A 284 -16.10 12.51 -18.77
C SER A 284 -15.27 11.25 -18.52
N TRP A 285 -14.42 10.88 -19.47
CA TRP A 285 -13.39 9.86 -19.31
C TRP A 285 -12.11 10.42 -18.67
N LEU A 286 -12.00 11.73 -18.48
CA LEU A 286 -10.91 12.37 -17.74
C LEU A 286 -11.32 12.70 -16.31
N ILE A 287 -10.36 12.67 -15.39
CA ILE A 287 -10.53 12.96 -13.97
C ILE A 287 -10.61 14.47 -13.75
N GLY A 288 -11.56 14.89 -12.91
CA GLY A 288 -11.76 16.29 -12.54
C GLY A 288 -10.55 16.91 -11.83
N LEU A 289 -10.52 18.24 -11.78
CA LEU A 289 -9.37 19.01 -11.27
C LEU A 289 -9.46 19.34 -9.77
N ASP A 290 -10.45 18.79 -9.08
CA ASP A 290 -10.65 18.98 -7.64
C ASP A 290 -10.20 17.77 -6.81
N ASP A 291 -9.46 16.84 -7.42
CA ASP A 291 -8.71 15.82 -6.70
C ASP A 291 -7.94 16.51 -5.54
N PRO A 292 -8.28 16.22 -4.27
CA PRO A 292 -7.68 16.91 -3.13
C PRO A 292 -6.18 16.64 -2.99
N TYR A 293 -5.64 15.66 -3.71
CA TYR A 293 -4.22 15.34 -3.80
C TYR A 293 -3.56 15.86 -5.10
N GLY A 294 -4.34 16.28 -6.09
CA GLY A 294 -3.93 16.90 -7.35
C GLY A 294 -3.12 16.02 -8.31
N PHE A 295 -2.86 14.75 -7.97
CA PHE A 295 -1.98 13.85 -8.71
C PHE A 295 -2.69 13.16 -9.87
N GLU A 296 -3.98 12.82 -9.71
CA GLU A 296 -4.77 12.12 -10.72
C GLU A 296 -5.59 13.06 -11.60
N SER A 297 -5.73 14.33 -11.21
CA SER A 297 -6.31 15.42 -12.02
C SER A 297 -5.95 15.29 -13.49
N TYR A 298 -6.88 15.61 -14.40
CA TYR A 298 -6.74 15.61 -15.87
C TYR A 298 -6.29 14.28 -16.53
N HIS A 299 -6.00 13.22 -15.79
CA HIS A 299 -5.64 11.91 -16.36
C HIS A 299 -6.89 11.10 -16.74
N PRO A 300 -6.78 10.06 -17.59
CA PRO A 300 -7.90 9.21 -17.91
C PRO A 300 -8.38 8.39 -16.70
N LYS A 301 -9.69 8.17 -16.62
CA LYS A 301 -10.33 7.10 -15.85
C LYS A 301 -10.17 5.78 -16.61
N GLN A 302 -10.54 4.66 -16.00
CA GLN A 302 -10.49 3.34 -16.65
C GLN A 302 -11.09 3.32 -18.06
N ARG A 303 -12.28 3.92 -18.27
CA ARG A 303 -12.92 4.01 -19.61
C ARG A 303 -12.05 4.70 -20.68
N GLY A 304 -11.28 5.72 -20.30
CA GLY A 304 -10.34 6.38 -21.21
C GLY A 304 -9.09 5.54 -21.47
N TYR A 305 -8.64 4.75 -20.50
CA TYR A 305 -7.60 3.75 -20.71
C TYR A 305 -8.07 2.61 -21.62
N ASP A 306 -9.32 2.20 -21.52
CA ASP A 306 -9.93 1.20 -22.40
C ASP A 306 -9.97 1.73 -23.85
N ALA A 307 -10.34 3.00 -24.05
CA ALA A 307 -10.33 3.66 -25.37
C ALA A 307 -8.91 3.83 -25.95
N TYR A 308 -7.90 4.14 -25.12
CA TYR A 308 -6.49 4.10 -25.51
C TYR A 308 -6.08 2.70 -26.00
N ALA A 309 -6.51 1.65 -25.29
CA ALA A 309 -6.20 0.26 -25.65
C ALA A 309 -6.93 -0.18 -26.94
N ASP A 310 -8.16 0.30 -27.17
CA ASP A 310 -8.91 0.12 -28.41
C ASP A 310 -8.19 0.78 -29.60
N ALA A 311 -7.88 2.08 -29.50
CA ALA A 311 -7.19 2.83 -30.56
C ALA A 311 -5.82 2.25 -30.92
N LEU A 312 -5.02 1.86 -29.92
CA LEU A 312 -3.75 1.18 -30.13
C LEU A 312 -3.92 -0.19 -30.79
N HIS A 313 -4.90 -0.98 -30.34
CA HIS A 313 -5.16 -2.31 -30.91
C HIS A 313 -5.59 -2.21 -32.38
N ASP A 314 -6.49 -1.28 -32.71
CA ASP A 314 -6.96 -1.09 -34.08
C ASP A 314 -5.85 -0.57 -35.00
N TYR A 315 -5.04 0.38 -34.53
CA TYR A 315 -3.84 0.82 -35.25
C TYR A 315 -2.86 -0.34 -35.47
N TYR A 316 -2.61 -1.16 -34.44
CA TYR A 316 -1.71 -2.31 -34.53
C TYR A 316 -2.22 -3.33 -35.55
N VAL A 317 -3.51 -3.69 -35.51
CA VAL A 317 -4.12 -4.63 -36.46
C VAL A 317 -4.09 -4.10 -37.90
N ALA A 318 -4.31 -2.79 -38.10
CA ALA A 318 -4.32 -2.17 -39.42
C ALA A 318 -2.92 -2.01 -40.04
N ASN A 319 -1.90 -1.65 -39.23
CA ASN A 319 -0.62 -1.13 -39.73
C ASN A 319 0.62 -1.97 -39.36
N ILE A 320 0.56 -2.80 -38.32
CA ILE A 320 1.76 -3.48 -37.75
C ILE A 320 1.61 -5.00 -37.77
N ALA A 321 0.43 -5.53 -37.43
CA ALA A 321 0.17 -6.96 -37.35
C ALA A 321 0.41 -7.64 -38.71
N PRO A 322 1.06 -8.81 -38.76
CA PRO A 322 1.30 -9.50 -40.02
C PRO A 322 -0.04 -9.87 -40.68
N THR A 323 -0.25 -9.36 -41.90
CA THR A 323 -1.50 -9.58 -42.64
C THR A 323 -1.82 -11.08 -42.72
N PRO A 324 -3.00 -11.54 -42.29
CA PRO A 324 -3.34 -12.96 -42.37
C PRO A 324 -3.33 -13.40 -43.83
N THR A 325 -2.37 -14.27 -44.17
CA THR A 325 -2.34 -14.90 -45.49
C THR A 325 -3.65 -15.65 -45.70
N PRO A 326 -4.41 -15.45 -46.79
CA PRO A 326 -5.68 -16.14 -46.98
C PRO A 326 -5.46 -17.65 -47.07
N THR A 327 -5.78 -18.37 -46.00
CA THR A 327 -5.76 -19.83 -46.00
C THR A 327 -6.73 -20.33 -47.08
N PRO A 328 -6.28 -21.10 -48.09
CA PRO A 328 -7.18 -21.67 -49.07
C PRO A 328 -8.25 -22.51 -48.37
N GLY A 329 -9.52 -22.17 -48.59
CA GLY A 329 -10.65 -22.83 -47.92
C GLY A 329 -10.65 -24.35 -48.15
N PRO A 330 -11.14 -25.15 -47.20
CA PRO A 330 -11.04 -26.61 -47.27
C PRO A 330 -11.86 -27.16 -48.44
N THR A 331 -11.20 -27.58 -49.51
CA THR A 331 -11.83 -28.31 -50.62
C THR A 331 -12.28 -29.69 -50.13
N THR A 332 -13.59 -29.87 -50.02
CA THR A 332 -14.25 -31.12 -49.63
C THR A 332 -14.00 -32.26 -50.64
N PRO A 333 -13.41 -33.40 -50.24
CA PRO A 333 -13.36 -34.60 -51.09
C PRO A 333 -14.73 -35.32 -51.11
N PRO A 334 -15.08 -36.03 -52.20
CA PRO A 334 -16.33 -36.78 -52.29
C PRO A 334 -16.29 -38.07 -51.44
N PRO A 335 -17.46 -38.61 -51.03
CA PRO A 335 -17.51 -39.77 -50.14
C PRO A 335 -17.21 -41.08 -50.89
N THR A 336 -16.32 -41.90 -50.31
CA THR A 336 -16.07 -43.29 -50.76
C THR A 336 -16.30 -44.29 -49.63
N THR A 337 -17.14 -45.28 -49.90
CA THR A 337 -17.59 -46.34 -48.99
C THR A 337 -16.47 -47.33 -48.61
N PRO A 338 -16.39 -47.79 -47.35
CA PRO A 338 -15.41 -48.82 -46.97
C PRO A 338 -15.89 -50.25 -47.33
N PRO A 339 -15.00 -51.14 -47.80
CA PRO A 339 -15.28 -52.57 -47.94
C PRO A 339 -15.05 -53.33 -46.61
N PRO A 340 -15.67 -54.50 -46.41
CA PRO A 340 -15.49 -55.29 -45.20
C PRO A 340 -14.17 -56.06 -45.22
N THR A 341 -13.48 -56.18 -44.08
CA THR A 341 -12.40 -57.17 -43.93
C THR A 341 -12.44 -57.80 -42.55
N THR A 342 -12.42 -59.13 -42.54
CA THR A 342 -12.48 -60.02 -41.38
C THR A 342 -11.22 -59.96 -40.52
N ALA A 343 -11.39 -59.99 -39.20
CA ALA A 343 -10.29 -60.04 -38.25
C ALA A 343 -9.69 -61.45 -38.10
N PRO A 344 -8.35 -61.59 -38.02
CA PRO A 344 -7.68 -62.70 -37.38
C PRO A 344 -7.30 -62.34 -35.93
N ALA A 345 -7.59 -63.22 -34.98
CA ALA A 345 -7.22 -63.05 -33.58
C ALA A 345 -5.68 -63.03 -33.42
N SER A 346 -5.16 -62.03 -32.69
CA SER A 346 -3.73 -61.88 -32.39
C SER A 346 -3.51 -61.82 -30.87
N ALA A 347 -2.34 -62.31 -30.44
CA ALA A 347 -2.01 -62.59 -29.04
C ALA A 347 -2.02 -61.35 -28.10
N PRO A 348 -2.17 -61.54 -26.78
CA PRO A 348 -2.06 -60.43 -25.82
C PRO A 348 -0.65 -59.80 -25.87
N PRO A 349 -0.52 -58.47 -25.81
CA PRO A 349 0.77 -57.81 -25.76
C PRO A 349 1.46 -58.07 -24.41
N THR A 350 2.75 -58.38 -24.46
CA THR A 350 3.64 -58.38 -23.30
C THR A 350 3.69 -56.98 -22.67
N ALA A 351 3.75 -56.92 -21.34
CA ALA A 351 3.86 -55.67 -20.60
C ALA A 351 5.17 -54.94 -20.92
N GLY A 352 5.09 -53.93 -21.80
CA GLY A 352 6.16 -52.97 -22.02
C GLY A 352 6.21 -51.97 -20.87
N VAL A 353 7.38 -51.81 -20.27
CA VAL A 353 7.62 -50.77 -19.26
C VAL A 353 7.52 -49.41 -19.95
N LEU A 354 6.48 -48.65 -19.63
CA LEU A 354 6.38 -47.24 -20.01
C LEU A 354 7.52 -46.46 -19.33
N PRO A 355 8.15 -45.48 -20.01
CA PRO A 355 8.97 -44.51 -19.30
C PRO A 355 8.10 -43.79 -18.25
N PRO A 356 8.64 -43.44 -17.07
CA PRO A 356 7.87 -42.71 -16.08
C PRO A 356 7.39 -41.40 -16.68
N TYR A 357 6.07 -41.16 -16.62
CA TYR A 357 5.55 -39.81 -16.76
C TYR A 357 6.27 -38.95 -15.73
N VAL A 358 7.01 -37.94 -16.19
CA VAL A 358 7.43 -36.85 -15.32
C VAL A 358 6.14 -36.18 -14.87
N ALA A 359 5.73 -36.43 -13.63
CA ALA A 359 4.68 -35.66 -13.02
C ALA A 359 5.17 -34.21 -13.00
N ILE A 360 4.52 -33.35 -13.77
CA ILE A 360 4.61 -31.91 -13.55
C ILE A 360 4.21 -31.72 -12.07
N PRO A 361 5.08 -31.13 -11.22
CA PRO A 361 4.71 -30.93 -9.83
C PRO A 361 3.41 -30.12 -9.81
N ALA A 362 2.40 -30.64 -9.11
CA ALA A 362 1.17 -29.90 -8.90
C ALA A 362 1.56 -28.55 -8.28
N GLN A 363 1.19 -27.47 -8.95
CA GLN A 363 1.49 -26.12 -8.50
C GLN A 363 0.86 -25.97 -7.12
N ALA A 364 1.70 -25.81 -6.08
CA ALA A 364 1.21 -25.72 -4.72
C ALA A 364 0.25 -24.54 -4.62
N SER A 365 -0.94 -24.77 -4.06
CA SER A 365 -1.92 -23.70 -3.84
C SER A 365 -1.28 -22.62 -2.96
N LYS A 366 -1.37 -21.36 -3.40
CA LYS A 366 -0.91 -20.21 -2.61
C LYS A 366 -1.60 -20.24 -1.24
N PRO A 367 -0.88 -20.05 -0.11
CA PRO A 367 -1.50 -19.93 1.20
C PRO A 367 -2.55 -18.81 1.24
N ALA A 368 -3.74 -19.09 1.75
CA ALA A 368 -4.81 -18.10 1.86
C ALA A 368 -4.72 -17.33 3.18
N VAL A 369 -4.35 -16.04 3.11
CA VAL A 369 -4.25 -15.12 4.25
C VAL A 369 -5.47 -14.22 4.32
N VAL A 370 -6.12 -14.14 5.48
CA VAL A 370 -7.21 -13.19 5.77
C VAL A 370 -6.80 -12.32 6.93
N GLN A 371 -6.84 -10.99 6.77
CA GLN A 371 -6.58 -10.05 7.86
C GLN A 371 -7.89 -9.48 8.40
N LEU A 372 -8.14 -9.76 9.68
CA LEU A 372 -9.19 -9.13 10.48
C LEU A 372 -8.53 -8.08 11.39
N GLY A 373 -9.31 -7.26 12.07
CA GLY A 373 -8.78 -6.36 13.09
C GLY A 373 -9.32 -4.93 13.05
N ASP A 374 -8.63 -4.08 13.80
CA ASP A 374 -8.88 -2.66 13.95
C ASP A 374 -8.08 -1.80 12.95
N SER A 375 -7.82 -0.54 13.28
CA SER A 375 -7.06 0.41 12.45
C SER A 375 -5.61 0.00 12.21
N TYR A 376 -4.96 -0.67 13.18
CA TYR A 376 -3.61 -1.20 13.01
C TYR A 376 -3.60 -2.39 12.03
N SER A 377 -4.72 -3.10 11.87
CA SER A 377 -4.83 -4.16 10.86
C SER A 377 -5.32 -3.65 9.52
N SER A 378 -6.19 -2.64 9.51
CA SER A 378 -6.64 -2.02 8.28
C SER A 378 -5.49 -1.31 7.57
N GLY A 379 -4.54 -0.75 8.32
CA GLY A 379 -3.41 0.00 7.78
C GLY A 379 -3.60 1.52 7.82
N VAL A 380 -4.32 2.06 8.81
CA VAL A 380 -4.32 3.51 9.05
C VAL A 380 -2.87 3.97 9.25
N GLY A 381 -2.43 4.99 8.51
CA GLY A 381 -1.04 5.48 8.50
C GLY A 381 -0.10 4.81 7.49
N ALA A 382 -0.52 3.70 6.85
CA ALA A 382 0.16 3.13 5.69
C ALA A 382 -0.33 3.80 4.41
N HIS A 383 0.49 4.67 3.81
CA HIS A 383 0.14 5.37 2.57
C HIS A 383 0.73 4.68 1.34
N PRO A 384 0.02 4.68 0.20
CA PRO A 384 -1.29 5.28 -0.03
C PRO A 384 -2.45 4.31 0.27
N PHE A 385 -3.59 4.86 0.66
CA PHE A 385 -4.83 4.10 0.71
C PHE A 385 -5.31 3.79 -0.72
N GLY A 386 -5.70 2.54 -0.97
CA GLY A 386 -6.29 2.12 -2.25
C GLY A 386 -7.50 2.97 -2.65
N ARG A 387 -7.70 3.18 -3.96
CA ARG A 387 -8.73 4.12 -4.47
C ARG A 387 -10.17 3.76 -4.08
N LEU A 388 -10.43 2.52 -3.67
CA LEU A 388 -11.73 2.09 -3.12
C LEU A 388 -11.96 2.50 -1.67
N THR A 389 -10.87 2.65 -0.90
CA THR A 389 -10.92 3.07 0.49
C THR A 389 -11.50 4.49 0.61
N TYR A 390 -11.31 5.32 -0.43
CA TYR A 390 -11.76 6.70 -0.46
C TYR A 390 -13.19 6.95 -0.97
N VAL A 391 -13.78 6.08 -1.78
CA VAL A 391 -15.13 6.30 -2.35
C VAL A 391 -16.23 5.34 -1.90
N GLN A 392 -15.91 4.25 -1.19
CA GLN A 392 -16.95 3.38 -0.59
C GLN A 392 -16.71 2.96 0.88
N ASN A 393 -15.52 3.17 1.46
CA ASN A 393 -15.20 2.73 2.84
C ASN A 393 -14.44 3.79 3.66
N LEU A 394 -14.82 5.07 3.52
CA LEU A 394 -14.13 6.28 4.01
C LEU A 394 -13.64 6.30 5.48
N ARG A 395 -14.07 5.38 6.34
CA ARG A 395 -13.64 5.31 7.76
C ARG A 395 -12.99 4.00 8.18
N CYS A 396 -12.98 2.97 7.33
CA CYS A 396 -12.27 1.73 7.65
C CYS A 396 -10.76 1.85 7.53
N GLY A 397 -10.21 2.85 6.82
CA GLY A 397 -8.77 3.07 6.73
C GLY A 397 -7.99 1.86 6.21
N ARG A 398 -8.54 1.13 5.24
CA ARG A 398 -7.90 -0.04 4.62
C ARG A 398 -6.82 0.43 3.65
N SER A 399 -5.56 0.22 4.00
CA SER A 399 -4.42 0.42 3.11
C SER A 399 -4.14 -0.82 2.27
N GLU A 400 -3.43 -0.63 1.16
CA GLU A 400 -2.88 -1.68 0.31
C GLU A 400 -1.47 -2.10 0.75
N THR A 401 -0.87 -1.44 1.75
CA THR A 401 0.51 -1.71 2.24
C THR A 401 0.56 -2.10 3.73
N THR A 402 -0.47 -2.82 4.19
CA THR A 402 -0.56 -3.34 5.57
C THR A 402 0.52 -4.39 5.87
N TYR A 403 0.81 -4.61 7.15
CA TYR A 403 1.72 -5.68 7.56
C TYR A 403 1.30 -7.08 7.08
N GLY A 404 -0.01 -7.33 6.92
CA GLY A 404 -0.52 -8.63 6.48
C GLY A 404 -0.45 -8.84 4.98
N GLN A 405 -0.59 -7.77 4.18
CA GLN A 405 -0.32 -7.81 2.75
C GLN A 405 1.17 -8.10 2.50
N LEU A 406 2.06 -7.32 3.15
CA LEU A 406 3.51 -7.51 3.06
C LEU A 406 3.93 -8.91 3.51
N PHE A 407 3.33 -9.44 4.58
CA PHE A 407 3.55 -10.83 5.02
C PHE A 407 3.07 -11.85 3.99
N ALA A 408 1.87 -11.68 3.42
CA ALA A 408 1.31 -12.58 2.42
C ALA A 408 2.19 -12.64 1.16
N GLU A 409 2.71 -11.51 0.69
CA GLU A 409 3.65 -11.44 -0.43
C GLU A 409 4.92 -12.25 -0.16
N ARG A 410 5.55 -12.07 1.03
CA ARG A 410 6.79 -12.75 1.43
C ARG A 410 6.65 -14.28 1.45
N ILE A 411 5.47 -14.79 1.78
CA ILE A 411 5.18 -16.24 1.76
C ILE A 411 4.56 -16.74 0.43
N GLY A 412 4.40 -15.88 -0.57
CA GLY A 412 3.78 -16.22 -1.87
C GLY A 412 2.28 -16.52 -1.80
N GLY A 413 1.59 -15.99 -0.80
CA GLY A 413 0.17 -16.21 -0.52
C GLY A 413 -0.81 -15.43 -1.42
N SER A 414 -2.10 -15.65 -1.16
CA SER A 414 -3.19 -14.74 -1.49
C SER A 414 -3.64 -14.00 -0.22
N TYR A 415 -4.24 -12.82 -0.37
CA TYR A 415 -4.57 -11.94 0.75
C TYR A 415 -5.97 -11.33 0.63
N VAL A 416 -6.64 -11.15 1.76
CA VAL A 416 -7.91 -10.42 1.89
C VAL A 416 -7.87 -9.54 3.15
N ASN A 417 -8.08 -8.23 3.00
CA ASN A 417 -8.21 -7.29 4.13
C ASN A 417 -9.68 -7.05 4.48
N ALA A 418 -10.12 -7.56 5.63
CA ALA A 418 -11.44 -7.31 6.21
C ALA A 418 -11.39 -6.43 7.47
N ALA A 419 -10.20 -6.12 8.00
CA ALA A 419 -10.01 -5.22 9.14
C ALA A 419 -10.61 -3.82 8.89
N CYS A 420 -11.00 -3.12 9.95
CA CYS A 420 -11.61 -1.79 9.82
C CYS A 420 -11.25 -0.90 11.01
N GLY A 421 -10.86 0.35 10.73
CA GLY A 421 -10.64 1.38 11.74
C GLY A 421 -11.80 1.50 12.73
N GLY A 422 -11.46 1.60 14.02
CA GLY A 422 -12.42 1.69 15.12
C GLY A 422 -13.11 0.37 15.53
N ALA A 423 -12.84 -0.76 14.84
CA ALA A 423 -13.48 -2.03 15.16
C ALA A 423 -13.11 -2.56 16.55
N GLN A 424 -14.11 -3.08 17.25
CA GLN A 424 -14.03 -3.80 18.52
C GLN A 424 -14.30 -5.30 18.30
N PHE A 425 -14.02 -6.13 19.30
CA PHE A 425 -14.35 -7.58 19.24
C PHE A 425 -15.79 -7.93 18.82
N PRO A 426 -16.85 -7.20 19.22
CA PRO A 426 -18.20 -7.45 18.73
C PRO A 426 -18.34 -7.29 17.21
N ASP A 427 -17.59 -6.40 16.57
CA ASP A 427 -17.61 -6.13 15.12
C ASP A 427 -17.00 -7.27 14.28
N LEU A 428 -16.35 -8.25 14.92
CA LEU A 428 -16.01 -9.50 14.24
C LEU A 428 -17.26 -10.22 13.72
N THR A 429 -18.35 -10.20 14.50
CA THR A 429 -19.60 -10.95 14.20
C THR A 429 -20.84 -10.07 14.03
N GLY A 430 -20.79 -8.82 14.51
CA GLY A 430 -21.78 -7.79 14.27
C GLY A 430 -21.44 -6.95 13.05
N GLN A 431 -22.43 -6.18 12.57
CA GLN A 431 -22.21 -5.15 11.56
C GLN A 431 -21.67 -3.89 12.25
N GLN A 432 -20.49 -3.43 11.85
CA GLN A 432 -19.95 -2.14 12.31
C GLN A 432 -20.60 -0.99 11.53
N ASP A 433 -20.81 0.17 12.15
CA ASP A 433 -21.06 1.42 11.43
C ASP A 433 -19.75 2.21 11.36
N SER A 434 -19.21 2.32 10.14
CA SER A 434 -18.02 3.11 9.84
C SER A 434 -18.36 4.17 8.79
N GLY A 435 -19.39 4.97 9.09
CA GLY A 435 -19.94 5.95 8.15
C GLY A 435 -20.85 5.31 7.10
N GLY A 436 -21.42 4.16 7.45
CA GLY A 436 -22.01 3.19 6.54
C GLY A 436 -21.88 1.77 7.12
N PRO A 437 -22.78 0.85 6.77
CA PRO A 437 -22.77 -0.52 7.28
C PRO A 437 -21.59 -1.32 6.71
N VAL A 438 -20.72 -1.80 7.60
CA VAL A 438 -19.62 -2.71 7.27
C VAL A 438 -20.00 -4.11 7.74
N ALA A 439 -19.92 -5.10 6.84
CA ALA A 439 -20.26 -6.48 7.14
C ALA A 439 -19.36 -7.08 8.26
N PRO A 440 -19.84 -8.09 9.02
CA PRO A 440 -19.05 -8.79 10.02
C PRO A 440 -17.71 -9.28 9.48
N GLN A 441 -16.61 -8.96 10.15
CA GLN A 441 -15.28 -9.27 9.60
C GLN A 441 -15.04 -10.77 9.40
N VAL A 442 -15.65 -11.64 10.24
CA VAL A 442 -15.54 -13.10 10.07
C VAL A 442 -16.16 -13.61 8.77
N ASP A 443 -16.95 -12.83 8.03
CA ASP A 443 -17.51 -13.26 6.74
C ASP A 443 -16.47 -13.31 5.61
N ALA A 444 -15.28 -12.72 5.81
CA ALA A 444 -14.11 -12.93 4.96
C ALA A 444 -13.38 -14.26 5.23
N VAL A 445 -13.63 -14.93 6.36
CA VAL A 445 -13.00 -16.20 6.73
C VAL A 445 -13.78 -17.38 6.14
N THR A 446 -13.08 -18.23 5.38
CA THR A 446 -13.65 -19.43 4.75
C THR A 446 -12.94 -20.70 5.23
N THR A 447 -13.43 -21.87 4.79
CA THR A 447 -12.73 -23.14 5.02
C THR A 447 -11.41 -23.27 4.26
N ASP A 448 -11.16 -22.40 3.28
CA ASP A 448 -9.93 -22.40 2.49
C ASP A 448 -8.86 -21.49 3.11
N THR A 449 -9.23 -20.60 4.05
CA THR A 449 -8.30 -19.76 4.81
C THR A 449 -7.28 -20.60 5.60
N ASP A 450 -5.99 -20.39 5.33
CA ASP A 450 -4.88 -21.07 6.00
C ASP A 450 -4.34 -20.26 7.19
N ILE A 451 -4.36 -18.93 7.08
CA ILE A 451 -3.82 -18.00 8.08
C ILE A 451 -4.80 -16.84 8.28
N VAL A 452 -5.18 -16.57 9.52
CA VAL A 452 -5.81 -15.32 9.94
C VAL A 452 -4.82 -14.46 10.70
N LEU A 453 -4.70 -13.20 10.32
CA LEU A 453 -3.89 -12.18 10.99
C LEU A 453 -4.80 -11.16 11.67
N MET A 454 -4.41 -10.65 12.85
CA MET A 454 -5.22 -9.65 13.56
C MET A 454 -4.42 -8.80 14.55
N THR A 455 -4.70 -7.50 14.60
CA THR A 455 -4.59 -6.61 15.76
C THR A 455 -6.02 -6.20 16.13
N MET A 456 -6.42 -6.39 17.38
CA MET A 456 -7.75 -6.01 17.87
C MET A 456 -7.75 -6.00 19.39
N GLY A 457 -8.53 -5.09 19.98
CA GLY A 457 -8.68 -4.91 21.42
C GLY A 457 -8.49 -3.46 21.87
N GLY A 458 -7.70 -2.66 21.14
CA GLY A 458 -7.46 -1.24 21.45
C GLY A 458 -8.75 -0.43 21.62
N ASN A 459 -9.71 -0.61 20.71
CA ASN A 459 -11.00 0.08 20.80
C ASN A 459 -11.89 -0.44 21.94
N ASP A 460 -11.71 -1.69 22.39
CA ASP A 460 -12.49 -2.28 23.49
C ASP A 460 -12.09 -1.76 24.87
N PHE A 461 -10.80 -1.40 25.08
CA PHE A 461 -10.33 -0.71 26.29
C PHE A 461 -10.24 0.83 26.13
N GLY A 462 -10.70 1.37 25.00
CA GLY A 462 -10.85 2.81 24.80
C GLY A 462 -9.57 3.56 24.41
N PHE A 463 -8.60 2.91 23.75
CA PHE A 463 -7.29 3.46 23.38
C PHE A 463 -7.36 4.82 22.67
N GLY A 464 -8.32 5.04 21.76
CA GLY A 464 -8.53 6.34 21.10
C GLY A 464 -8.87 7.49 22.07
N GLY A 465 -9.31 7.18 23.29
CA GLY A 465 -9.50 8.16 24.37
C GLY A 465 -8.19 8.67 24.99
N LEU A 466 -7.04 8.03 24.73
CA LEU A 466 -5.74 8.47 25.23
C LEU A 466 -5.26 9.78 24.60
N GLY A 467 -5.88 10.26 23.51
CA GLY A 467 -5.63 11.60 22.97
C GLY A 467 -5.83 12.73 24.00
N VAL A 468 -6.64 12.54 25.05
CA VAL A 468 -6.75 13.53 26.13
C VAL A 468 -5.44 13.72 26.91
N CYS A 469 -4.59 12.68 26.99
CA CYS A 469 -3.28 12.74 27.61
C CYS A 469 -2.30 13.61 26.82
N VAL A 470 -2.36 13.54 25.48
CA VAL A 470 -1.26 14.02 24.63
C VAL A 470 -1.64 15.22 23.74
N ASP A 471 -2.85 15.23 23.18
CA ASP A 471 -3.36 16.37 22.39
C ASP A 471 -3.82 17.53 23.29
N GLN A 472 -4.59 17.17 24.32
CA GLN A 472 -5.29 18.10 25.22
C GLN A 472 -4.49 18.39 26.50
N GLU A 473 -3.57 17.49 26.89
CA GLU A 473 -2.80 17.52 28.15
C GLU A 473 -3.68 17.65 29.41
N ASP A 474 -4.92 17.14 29.35
CA ASP A 474 -5.83 17.13 30.48
C ASP A 474 -5.44 16.00 31.44
N ALA A 475 -4.70 16.38 32.47
CA ALA A 475 -4.16 15.46 33.48
C ALA A 475 -5.25 14.74 34.30
N VAL A 476 -6.46 15.30 34.39
CA VAL A 476 -7.57 14.68 35.13
C VAL A 476 -8.30 13.67 34.24
N ALA A 477 -8.63 14.05 33.00
CA ALA A 477 -9.25 13.15 32.02
C ALA A 477 -8.31 11.99 31.63
N CYS A 478 -7.01 12.26 31.47
CA CYS A 478 -6.00 11.25 31.17
C CYS A 478 -5.93 10.18 32.27
N ARG A 479 -5.85 10.60 33.54
CA ARG A 479 -5.85 9.70 34.70
C ARG A 479 -7.11 8.85 34.79
N GLN A 480 -8.26 9.39 34.40
CA GLN A 480 -9.52 8.64 34.36
C GLN A 480 -9.54 7.61 33.22
N ASN A 481 -9.12 8.00 32.03
CA ASN A 481 -9.08 7.09 30.87
C ASN A 481 -8.08 5.94 31.07
N LEU A 482 -6.87 6.20 31.56
CA LEU A 482 -5.89 5.13 31.85
C LEU A 482 -6.35 4.19 32.97
N ALA A 483 -6.96 4.72 34.04
CA ALA A 483 -7.54 3.87 35.08
C ALA A 483 -8.67 2.97 34.53
N GLN A 484 -9.49 3.47 33.60
CA GLN A 484 -10.50 2.66 32.91
C GLN A 484 -9.88 1.62 31.96
N THR A 485 -8.80 1.96 31.25
CA THR A 485 -8.05 1.04 30.40
C THR A 485 -7.50 -0.13 31.23
N LEU A 486 -6.79 0.15 32.33
CA LEU A 486 -6.24 -0.87 33.24
C LEU A 486 -7.34 -1.77 33.84
N ASP A 487 -8.49 -1.21 34.26
CA ASP A 487 -9.63 -2.02 34.75
C ASP A 487 -10.25 -2.92 33.65
N SER A 488 -10.09 -2.54 32.38
CA SER A 488 -10.65 -3.27 31.23
C SER A 488 -9.77 -4.43 30.75
N VAL A 489 -8.45 -4.33 30.88
CA VAL A 489 -7.45 -5.36 30.46
C VAL A 489 -7.01 -6.31 31.58
N ARG A 490 -7.38 -6.05 32.84
CA ARG A 490 -7.13 -6.96 33.97
C ARG A 490 -7.64 -8.40 33.73
N PRO A 491 -7.16 -9.40 34.49
CA PRO A 491 -7.71 -10.76 34.48
C PRO A 491 -9.24 -10.80 34.63
N ASP A 492 -9.90 -11.57 33.76
CA ASP A 492 -11.36 -11.67 33.63
C ASP A 492 -12.07 -10.33 33.30
N GLY A 493 -11.33 -9.32 32.81
CA GLY A 493 -11.80 -8.00 32.42
C GLY A 493 -12.76 -7.98 31.22
N LEU A 494 -13.19 -6.78 30.82
CA LEU A 494 -14.11 -6.63 29.68
C LEU A 494 -13.48 -7.15 28.38
N VAL A 495 -12.23 -6.77 28.12
CA VAL A 495 -11.54 -7.10 26.87
C VAL A 495 -11.21 -8.59 26.83
N GLU A 496 -10.85 -9.20 27.96
CA GLU A 496 -10.50 -10.62 28.01
C GLU A 496 -11.69 -11.51 27.61
N ARG A 497 -12.88 -11.24 28.15
CA ARG A 497 -14.10 -11.99 27.81
C ARG A 497 -14.51 -11.79 26.34
N ARG A 498 -14.42 -10.56 25.84
CA ARG A 498 -14.72 -10.25 24.43
C ARG A 498 -13.72 -10.92 23.47
N ALA A 499 -12.44 -11.00 23.86
CA ALA A 499 -11.41 -11.69 23.10
C ALA A 499 -11.62 -13.21 23.07
N ASP A 500 -11.99 -13.84 24.20
CA ASP A 500 -12.39 -15.26 24.22
C ASP A 500 -13.56 -15.53 23.26
N GLU A 501 -14.61 -14.69 23.30
CA GLU A 501 -15.77 -14.81 22.40
C GLU A 501 -15.40 -14.60 20.93
N GLY A 502 -14.64 -13.55 20.61
CA GLY A 502 -14.21 -13.23 19.24
C GLY A 502 -13.30 -14.31 18.63
N ILE A 503 -12.32 -14.80 19.40
CA ILE A 503 -11.41 -15.85 18.96
C ILE A 503 -12.15 -17.18 18.77
N ALA A 504 -13.11 -17.52 19.64
CA ALA A 504 -13.97 -18.68 19.43
C ALA A 504 -14.74 -18.59 18.09
N ARG A 505 -15.29 -17.42 17.76
CA ARG A 505 -16.04 -17.18 16.51
C ARG A 505 -15.17 -17.28 15.25
N ILE A 506 -13.92 -16.81 15.30
CA ILE A 506 -12.95 -17.02 14.21
C ILE A 506 -12.64 -18.52 14.09
N ARG A 507 -12.36 -19.21 15.21
CA ARG A 507 -12.04 -20.64 15.23
C ARG A 507 -13.20 -21.56 14.80
N GLU A 508 -14.46 -21.13 14.95
CA GLU A 508 -15.64 -21.86 14.46
C GLU A 508 -15.69 -21.94 12.92
N LYS A 509 -15.14 -20.95 12.19
CA LYS A 509 -15.07 -20.95 10.72
C LYS A 509 -13.79 -21.59 10.17
N LEU A 510 -12.69 -21.52 10.91
CA LEU A 510 -11.39 -22.03 10.47
C LEU A 510 -11.29 -23.56 10.50
N ARG A 511 -10.52 -24.12 9.57
CA ARG A 511 -10.06 -25.51 9.67
C ARG A 511 -9.21 -25.69 10.95
N PRO A 512 -9.14 -26.90 11.53
CA PRO A 512 -8.25 -27.17 12.67
C PRO A 512 -6.80 -26.74 12.38
N ASP A 513 -6.26 -27.11 11.21
CA ASP A 513 -4.89 -26.83 10.81
C ASP A 513 -4.58 -25.36 10.47
N ALA A 514 -5.60 -24.52 10.24
CA ALA A 514 -5.41 -23.10 9.95
C ALA A 514 -4.90 -22.34 11.19
N LYS A 515 -4.07 -21.31 10.98
CA LYS A 515 -3.46 -20.51 12.06
C LYS A 515 -4.27 -19.24 12.31
N LEU A 516 -4.38 -18.84 13.57
CA LEU A 516 -4.78 -17.48 13.95
C LEU A 516 -3.58 -16.83 14.65
N ILE A 517 -3.11 -15.70 14.14
CA ILE A 517 -1.95 -14.97 14.67
C ILE A 517 -2.44 -13.59 15.11
N TRP A 518 -2.42 -13.35 16.42
CA TRP A 518 -2.83 -12.09 17.04
C TRP A 518 -1.58 -11.29 17.42
N LEU A 519 -1.37 -10.14 16.78
CA LEU A 519 -0.23 -9.28 17.05
C LEU A 519 -0.59 -8.26 18.15
N SER A 520 0.40 -7.86 18.94
CA SER A 520 0.28 -6.79 19.92
C SER A 520 0.41 -5.40 19.27
N TYR A 521 0.22 -4.35 20.06
CA TYR A 521 0.50 -2.96 19.68
C TYR A 521 1.94 -2.59 20.12
N PRO A 522 2.58 -1.60 19.47
CA PRO A 522 3.83 -1.03 19.95
C PRO A 522 3.56 -0.09 21.12
N ASP A 523 4.59 0.20 21.92
CA ASP A 523 4.48 1.26 22.92
C ASP A 523 4.39 2.64 22.26
N LEU A 524 3.47 3.47 22.77
CA LEU A 524 3.34 4.87 22.33
C LEU A 524 4.42 5.78 22.91
N THR A 525 5.13 5.34 23.94
CA THR A 525 6.17 6.09 24.64
C THR A 525 7.20 5.15 25.26
N GLU A 526 8.49 5.43 25.09
CA GLU A 526 9.59 4.74 25.77
C GLU A 526 10.07 5.52 27.01
N ALA A 527 9.52 6.71 27.26
CA ALA A 527 9.92 7.53 28.39
C ALA A 527 9.36 6.97 29.71
N ASP A 528 10.23 6.70 30.68
CA ASP A 528 9.86 6.29 32.06
C ASP A 528 8.89 7.26 32.78
N SER A 529 8.82 8.51 32.32
CA SER A 529 8.03 9.58 32.92
C SER A 529 7.63 10.63 31.89
N VAL A 530 6.34 10.95 31.82
CA VAL A 530 5.77 12.04 31.01
C VAL A 530 4.69 12.74 31.85
N THR A 531 5.08 13.86 32.47
CA THR A 531 4.19 14.64 33.35
C THR A 531 3.42 15.73 32.60
N ILE A 532 2.09 15.65 32.61
CA ILE A 532 1.16 16.66 32.09
C ILE A 532 0.44 17.42 33.21
N GLY A 533 -0.22 18.52 32.87
CA GLY A 533 -0.97 19.37 33.80
C GLY A 533 -0.12 20.33 34.65
N THR A 534 -0.80 21.13 35.47
CA THR A 534 -0.19 22.18 36.30
C THR A 534 -0.65 22.12 37.75
N GLY A 535 0.19 22.57 38.69
CA GLY A 535 -0.15 22.57 40.11
C GLY A 535 -0.43 21.17 40.66
N ASP A 536 -1.44 21.06 41.51
CA ASP A 536 -1.84 19.81 42.20
C ASP A 536 -2.53 18.80 41.26
N GLU A 537 -2.94 19.20 40.05
CA GLU A 537 -3.64 18.32 39.10
C GLU A 537 -2.68 17.45 38.27
N ARG A 538 -1.36 17.71 38.36
CA ARG A 538 -0.31 17.02 37.62
C ARG A 538 -0.44 15.50 37.64
N TYR A 539 -0.14 14.90 36.49
CA TYR A 539 -0.19 13.45 36.30
C TYR A 539 0.99 13.00 35.45
N ASP A 540 1.71 11.99 35.92
CA ASP A 540 2.71 11.27 35.15
C ASP A 540 2.04 10.01 34.60
N TYR A 541 1.81 9.97 33.29
CA TYR A 541 0.95 8.97 32.66
C TYR A 541 1.72 7.80 32.03
N ALA A 542 3.04 7.95 31.83
CA ALA A 542 3.82 6.95 31.10
C ALA A 542 3.91 5.59 31.80
N PRO A 543 4.09 5.49 33.14
CA PRO A 543 4.08 4.19 33.83
C PRO A 543 2.75 3.44 33.69
N ASP A 544 1.62 4.15 33.78
CA ASP A 544 0.28 3.56 33.65
C ASP A 544 -0.02 3.13 32.20
N LEU A 545 0.56 3.84 31.21
CA LEU A 545 0.44 3.50 29.79
C LEU A 545 1.26 2.26 29.42
N LEU A 546 2.53 2.19 29.84
CA LEU A 546 3.39 1.00 29.66
C LEU A 546 2.78 -0.24 30.36
N GLN A 547 2.27 -0.07 31.59
CA GLN A 547 1.59 -1.13 32.32
C GLN A 547 0.33 -1.64 31.57
N ALA A 548 -0.37 -0.78 30.82
CA ALA A 548 -1.52 -1.18 30.01
C ALA A 548 -1.11 -2.02 28.80
N THR A 549 0.03 -1.73 28.15
CA THR A 549 0.61 -2.58 27.09
C THR A 549 0.94 -3.98 27.65
N ASP A 550 1.67 -4.03 28.77
CA ASP A 550 2.06 -5.28 29.44
C ASP A 550 0.85 -6.14 29.85
N ASP A 551 -0.17 -5.52 30.47
CA ASP A 551 -1.38 -6.23 30.90
C ASP A 551 -2.20 -6.73 29.70
N PHE A 552 -2.21 -5.99 28.58
CA PHE A 552 -2.84 -6.42 27.35
C PHE A 552 -2.10 -7.60 26.69
N ILE A 553 -0.77 -7.57 26.64
CA ILE A 553 0.04 -8.72 26.17
C ILE A 553 -0.19 -9.95 27.06
N ALA A 554 -0.25 -9.76 28.39
CA ALA A 554 -0.58 -10.82 29.32
C ALA A 554 -2.01 -11.37 29.07
N LEU A 555 -2.98 -10.52 28.73
CA LEU A 555 -4.33 -10.90 28.33
C LEU A 555 -4.33 -11.72 27.04
N GLN A 556 -3.63 -11.27 25.99
CA GLN A 556 -3.51 -12.00 24.72
C GLN A 556 -2.96 -13.42 24.96
N ARG A 557 -1.89 -13.54 25.76
CA ARG A 557 -1.31 -14.83 26.16
C ARG A 557 -2.31 -15.72 26.91
N ARG A 558 -3.12 -15.17 27.84
CA ARG A 558 -4.15 -15.95 28.57
C ARG A 558 -5.24 -16.49 27.64
N VAL A 559 -5.78 -15.64 26.76
CA VAL A 559 -6.83 -16.01 25.80
C VAL A 559 -6.32 -17.05 24.80
N ALA A 560 -5.15 -16.84 24.21
CA ALA A 560 -4.55 -17.80 23.27
C ALA A 560 -4.31 -19.17 23.92
N ASN A 561 -3.83 -19.21 25.17
CA ASN A 561 -3.66 -20.45 25.93
C ASN A 561 -4.99 -21.17 26.20
N ARG A 562 -6.08 -20.44 26.48
CA ARG A 562 -7.43 -21.03 26.61
C ARG A 562 -7.93 -21.57 25.28
N ALA A 563 -7.80 -20.82 24.18
CA ALA A 563 -8.21 -21.27 22.85
C ALA A 563 -7.46 -22.55 22.44
N ASN A 564 -6.15 -22.61 22.66
CA ASN A 564 -5.29 -23.76 22.36
C ASN A 564 -5.53 -24.99 23.26
N ALA A 565 -6.30 -24.87 24.35
CA ALA A 565 -6.79 -26.04 25.09
C ALA A 565 -7.82 -26.86 24.27
N THR A 566 -8.38 -26.28 23.21
CA THR A 566 -9.23 -26.99 22.24
C THR A 566 -8.36 -27.83 21.30
N PRO A 567 -8.57 -29.17 21.20
CA PRO A 567 -7.73 -30.03 20.38
C PRO A 567 -7.65 -29.58 18.92
N GLY A 568 -6.42 -29.34 18.45
CA GLY A 568 -6.14 -28.90 17.10
C GLY A 568 -6.27 -27.39 16.85
N ALA A 569 -6.70 -26.58 17.82
CA ALA A 569 -6.65 -25.12 17.68
C ALA A 569 -5.20 -24.63 17.62
N GLN A 570 -4.94 -23.61 16.79
CA GLN A 570 -3.62 -23.03 16.57
C GLN A 570 -3.73 -21.51 16.59
N VAL A 571 -3.72 -20.95 17.81
CA VAL A 571 -3.74 -19.52 18.09
C VAL A 571 -2.37 -19.09 18.62
N TYR A 572 -1.78 -18.08 18.01
CA TYR A 572 -0.46 -17.56 18.36
C TYR A 572 -0.57 -16.08 18.71
N VAL A 573 0.32 -15.62 19.59
CA VAL A 573 0.49 -14.20 19.90
C VAL A 573 1.88 -13.78 19.41
N VAL A 574 1.95 -12.68 18.66
CA VAL A 574 3.21 -11.98 18.38
C VAL A 574 3.28 -10.84 19.37
N ASP A 575 3.89 -11.15 20.51
CA ASP A 575 4.01 -10.27 21.67
C ASP A 575 5.26 -9.38 21.64
N THR A 576 6.18 -9.62 20.70
CA THR A 576 7.45 -8.90 20.55
C THR A 576 7.34 -7.57 19.80
N ILE A 577 6.14 -6.98 19.71
CA ILE A 577 5.91 -5.76 18.92
C ILE A 577 6.46 -4.51 19.62
N PRO A 578 6.32 -4.34 20.95
CA PRO A 578 7.00 -3.25 21.66
C PRO A 578 8.51 -3.24 21.42
N GLU A 579 9.18 -4.38 21.62
CA GLU A 579 10.65 -4.50 21.48
C GLU A 579 11.13 -4.32 20.03
N VAL A 580 10.26 -4.53 19.04
CA VAL A 580 10.55 -4.22 17.63
C VAL A 580 10.51 -2.71 17.37
N PHE A 581 9.72 -1.96 18.14
CA PHE A 581 9.57 -0.51 18.04
C PHE A 581 10.48 0.27 19.02
N ASP A 582 11.31 -0.40 19.82
CA ASP A 582 12.31 0.22 20.70
C ASP A 582 13.19 1.24 19.95
N GLY A 583 13.24 2.48 20.44
CA GLY A 583 13.94 3.60 19.82
C GLY A 583 13.13 4.34 18.75
N HIS A 584 11.88 3.94 18.51
CA HIS A 584 11.02 4.40 17.41
C HIS A 584 9.59 4.77 17.83
N SER A 585 9.26 4.77 19.12
CA SER A 585 8.02 5.32 19.68
C SER A 585 7.91 6.84 19.52
N ILE A 586 6.80 7.44 19.96
CA ILE A 586 6.56 8.88 19.80
C ILE A 586 7.42 9.68 20.79
N ASP A 587 8.43 10.39 20.30
CA ASP A 587 9.26 11.29 21.14
C ASP A 587 8.46 12.51 21.67
N GLN A 588 7.90 12.34 22.87
CA GLN A 588 7.14 13.36 23.60
C GLN A 588 7.96 14.63 23.93
N ASN A 589 9.29 14.56 23.92
CA ASN A 589 10.18 15.65 24.30
C ASN A 589 10.59 16.56 23.14
N ARG A 590 10.52 16.08 21.88
CA ARG A 590 10.83 16.89 20.67
C ARG A 590 9.69 17.79 20.19
N GLY A 591 8.57 17.81 20.92
CA GLY A 591 7.49 18.76 20.73
C GLY A 591 6.36 18.27 19.81
N LYS A 592 5.21 18.92 19.93
CA LYS A 592 3.88 18.49 19.44
C LYS A 592 3.70 18.47 17.91
N TYR A 593 4.78 18.50 17.13
CA TYR A 593 4.78 18.63 15.67
C TYR A 593 5.78 17.65 15.03
N GLN A 594 5.59 16.34 15.24
CA GLN A 594 6.25 15.29 14.45
C GLN A 594 5.50 15.00 13.13
N THR A 595 4.95 16.05 12.53
CA THR A 595 4.22 16.02 11.27
C THR A 595 5.24 16.02 10.14
N HIS A 596 5.46 14.87 9.50
CA HIS A 596 6.21 14.78 8.24
C HIS A 596 7.48 15.65 8.20
N ASN A 597 8.39 15.54 9.18
CA ASN A 597 9.66 16.25 9.12
C ASN A 597 10.57 15.58 8.07
N PRO A 598 10.77 16.16 6.87
CA PRO A 598 11.45 15.46 5.78
C PRO A 598 12.96 15.34 6.04
N ALA A 599 13.47 16.03 7.06
CA ALA A 599 14.89 16.04 7.41
C ALA A 599 15.30 14.90 8.36
N ARG A 600 14.35 14.16 8.94
CA ARG A 600 14.55 12.96 9.81
C ARG A 600 13.33 12.01 9.81
N PRO A 601 12.93 11.41 8.68
CA PRO A 601 11.84 10.42 8.64
C PRO A 601 12.10 9.18 9.53
N GLU A 602 13.36 8.86 9.84
CA GLU A 602 13.82 7.63 10.50
C GLU A 602 13.69 7.59 12.04
N ASP A 603 13.53 8.74 12.70
CA ASP A 603 13.63 8.84 14.18
C ASP A 603 12.40 8.25 14.93
N ALA A 604 11.24 8.10 14.29
CA ALA A 604 10.03 7.52 14.91
C ALA A 604 9.15 6.83 13.87
N TRP A 605 8.69 5.60 14.15
CA TRP A 605 7.87 4.81 13.23
C TRP A 605 6.37 5.06 13.39
N LEU A 606 5.95 5.68 14.50
CA LEU A 606 4.58 6.10 14.76
C LEU A 606 4.31 7.52 14.23
N ILE A 607 3.05 7.79 13.86
CA ILE A 607 2.55 9.10 13.44
C ILE A 607 2.33 9.97 14.68
N GLY A 608 2.85 11.19 14.60
CA GLY A 608 2.81 12.15 15.71
C GLY A 608 1.40 12.63 16.06
N ILE A 609 1.30 13.14 17.29
CA ILE A 609 0.07 13.53 17.99
C ILE A 609 -0.80 14.53 17.20
N ARG A 610 -0.23 15.65 16.75
CA ARG A 610 -0.96 16.68 15.99
C ARG A 610 -0.80 16.54 14.49
N ASP A 611 -1.28 15.45 13.92
CA ASP A 611 -1.42 15.36 12.47
C ASP A 611 -2.45 16.38 11.95
N PRO A 612 -2.10 17.29 11.01
CA PRO A 612 -3.07 18.18 10.39
C PRO A 612 -3.99 17.49 9.38
N TYR A 613 -3.77 16.21 9.05
CA TYR A 613 -4.45 15.51 7.95
C TYR A 613 -5.58 14.56 8.38
N GLY A 614 -5.59 13.99 9.60
CA GLY A 614 -6.76 13.22 10.04
C GLY A 614 -6.59 12.30 11.27
N PRO A 615 -7.36 11.19 11.34
CA PRO A 615 -7.38 10.27 12.48
C PRO A 615 -6.17 9.32 12.54
N GLU A 616 -5.06 9.66 11.89
CA GLU A 616 -3.88 8.80 11.74
C GLU A 616 -2.91 8.87 12.93
N ALA A 617 -3.09 9.86 13.82
CA ALA A 617 -2.29 9.99 15.04
C ALA A 617 -2.15 8.66 15.79
N TYR A 618 -0.96 8.42 16.35
CA TYR A 618 -0.58 7.21 17.09
C TYR A 618 -0.43 5.91 16.26
N HIS A 619 -0.82 5.89 14.97
CA HIS A 619 -0.69 4.70 14.12
C HIS A 619 0.72 4.56 13.52
N PRO A 620 1.14 3.37 13.06
CA PRO A 620 2.40 3.21 12.34
C PRO A 620 2.38 3.94 11.00
N LYS A 621 3.53 4.51 10.62
CA LYS A 621 3.87 4.88 9.25
C LYS A 621 4.18 3.61 8.45
N GLN A 622 4.38 3.74 7.12
CA GLN A 622 4.81 2.61 6.30
C GLN A 622 6.02 1.85 6.88
N ILE A 623 7.07 2.55 7.31
CA ILE A 623 8.26 1.93 7.93
C ILE A 623 7.94 1.11 9.19
N GLY A 624 6.92 1.51 9.97
CA GLY A 624 6.44 0.72 11.11
C GLY A 624 5.61 -0.50 10.68
N PHE A 625 4.88 -0.40 9.57
CA PHE A 625 4.19 -1.55 8.98
C PHE A 625 5.15 -2.57 8.35
N ASP A 626 6.26 -2.10 7.77
CA ASP A 626 7.34 -2.94 7.28
C ASP A 626 7.98 -3.73 8.44
N ALA A 627 8.26 -3.06 9.57
CA ALA A 627 8.77 -3.69 10.79
C ALA A 627 7.79 -4.69 11.42
N TYR A 628 6.49 -4.38 11.45
CA TYR A 628 5.44 -5.33 11.82
C TYR A 628 5.45 -6.58 10.93
N ALA A 629 5.63 -6.41 9.61
CA ALA A 629 5.71 -7.51 8.66
C ALA A 629 6.99 -8.34 8.84
N ASP A 630 8.12 -7.71 9.19
CA ASP A 630 9.38 -8.37 9.53
C ASP A 630 9.23 -9.25 10.78
N ALA A 631 8.70 -8.67 11.86
CA ALA A 631 8.42 -9.38 13.11
C ALA A 631 7.48 -10.58 12.90
N LEU A 632 6.39 -10.38 12.15
CA LEU A 632 5.43 -11.44 11.82
C LEU A 632 6.06 -12.54 10.96
N HIS A 633 6.86 -12.17 9.95
CA HIS A 633 7.51 -13.14 9.05
C HIS A 633 8.59 -13.95 9.78
N ALA A 634 9.38 -13.31 10.63
CA ALA A 634 10.36 -13.99 11.49
C ALA A 634 9.64 -14.95 12.46
N PHE A 635 8.61 -14.49 13.17
CA PHE A 635 7.82 -15.33 14.07
C PHE A 635 7.21 -16.54 13.35
N TYR A 636 6.59 -16.33 12.19
CA TYR A 636 6.00 -17.40 11.39
C TYR A 636 7.05 -18.45 10.95
N THR A 637 8.19 -17.98 10.46
CA THR A 637 9.27 -18.86 10.00
C THR A 637 9.87 -19.67 11.17
N GLU A 638 10.19 -19.02 12.28
CA GLU A 638 10.91 -19.62 13.41
C GLU A 638 10.01 -20.42 14.38
N ARG A 639 8.73 -20.03 14.52
CA ARG A 639 7.83 -20.60 15.54
C ARG A 639 6.67 -21.42 14.97
N ILE A 640 6.29 -21.21 13.71
CA ILE A 640 5.17 -21.92 13.07
C ILE A 640 5.66 -22.91 12.01
N LEU A 641 6.61 -22.52 11.14
CA LEU A 641 7.14 -23.39 10.09
C LEU A 641 8.32 -24.27 10.52
N ALA A 642 9.16 -23.80 11.45
CA ALA A 642 10.31 -24.57 11.90
C ALA A 642 9.87 -25.95 12.44
N PRO A 643 10.43 -27.06 11.94
CA PRO A 643 10.03 -28.39 12.40
C PRO A 643 10.33 -28.51 13.89
N SER A 644 9.32 -28.87 14.68
CA SER A 644 9.37 -28.87 16.15
C SER A 644 10.65 -29.55 16.65
N ALA A 645 11.62 -28.73 17.07
CA ALA A 645 12.86 -29.24 17.64
C ALA A 645 12.52 -29.99 18.92
N THR A 646 12.70 -31.31 18.90
CA THR A 646 12.51 -32.16 20.08
C THR A 646 13.27 -31.54 21.25
N PRO A 647 12.61 -31.19 22.37
CA PRO A 647 13.27 -30.48 23.46
C PRO A 647 14.41 -31.35 23.98
N THR A 648 15.64 -30.94 23.69
CA THR A 648 16.82 -31.63 24.16
C THR A 648 16.94 -31.35 25.66
N PRO A 649 17.00 -32.37 26.53
CA PRO A 649 17.08 -32.13 27.97
C PRO A 649 18.38 -31.39 28.29
N SER A 650 18.26 -30.27 29.02
CA SER A 650 19.39 -29.43 29.38
C SER A 650 20.52 -30.24 30.02
N PRO A 651 21.77 -30.16 29.51
CA PRO A 651 22.90 -30.78 30.18
C PRO A 651 23.14 -30.07 31.51
N THR A 652 23.08 -30.83 32.61
CA THR A 652 23.72 -30.44 33.86
C THR A 652 25.19 -30.13 33.60
N GLY A 653 25.68 -28.97 34.07
CA GLY A 653 27.05 -28.50 33.80
C GLY A 653 28.16 -29.30 34.51
N PRO A 654 29.40 -28.82 34.42
CA PRO A 654 30.14 -28.62 35.67
C PRO A 654 30.96 -27.32 35.77
N ASP A 655 30.96 -26.78 37.00
CA ASP A 655 32.04 -26.12 37.74
C ASP A 655 32.80 -24.88 37.19
N HIS A 656 32.37 -23.71 37.68
CA HIS A 656 33.09 -22.84 38.65
C HIS A 656 34.63 -22.60 38.55
N PRO A 657 35.10 -21.35 38.84
CA PRO A 657 35.12 -20.88 40.24
C PRO A 657 34.74 -19.41 40.49
N GLY A 658 34.16 -19.14 41.65
CA GLY A 658 34.06 -17.80 42.23
C GLY A 658 34.92 -17.64 43.49
N PRO A 659 35.17 -16.39 43.91
CA PRO A 659 35.11 -15.99 45.31
C PRO A 659 34.27 -14.69 45.48
N THR A 660 33.63 -14.35 46.61
CA THR A 660 33.59 -14.95 47.96
C THR A 660 32.33 -14.48 48.68
N SER A 661 31.74 -15.30 49.55
CA SER A 661 30.63 -14.90 50.43
C SER A 661 31.15 -14.21 51.70
N ALA A 662 30.41 -13.21 52.21
CA ALA A 662 30.58 -12.65 53.54
C ALA A 662 29.39 -13.03 54.44
N SER A 663 29.68 -13.70 55.55
CA SER A 663 28.70 -14.43 56.38
C SER A 663 27.80 -13.54 57.24
N GLN A 664 26.54 -13.94 57.41
CA GLN A 664 25.72 -13.50 58.55
C GLN A 664 26.02 -14.35 59.81
N PRO A 665 26.04 -13.75 61.02
CA PRO A 665 26.01 -14.45 62.30
C PRO A 665 24.57 -14.70 62.82
N PRO A 666 24.37 -15.58 63.83
CA PRO A 666 23.12 -16.34 63.97
C PRO A 666 22.12 -15.84 65.03
N LEU A 667 20.92 -16.43 65.01
CA LEU A 667 19.81 -16.23 65.97
C LEU A 667 20.16 -16.65 67.41
N GLY A 668 19.76 -15.82 68.38
CA GLY A 668 19.91 -16.08 69.82
C GLY A 668 18.88 -15.32 70.68
N THR A 669 18.08 -16.08 71.43
CA THR A 669 16.96 -15.70 72.30
C THR A 669 17.18 -14.55 73.30
N SER A 670 16.18 -13.66 73.47
CA SER A 670 15.71 -13.19 74.80
C SER A 670 14.43 -12.33 74.76
N SER A 671 13.69 -12.31 75.87
CA SER A 671 12.59 -11.40 76.25
C SER A 671 12.64 -11.24 77.79
N PRO A 672 11.85 -10.40 78.47
CA PRO A 672 11.04 -9.24 78.05
C PRO A 672 11.37 -7.94 78.87
N THR A 673 10.76 -6.80 78.53
CA THR A 673 10.45 -5.58 79.37
C THR A 673 10.20 -4.40 78.41
N GLY A 674 9.34 -3.39 78.67
CA GLY A 674 8.32 -3.20 79.71
C GLY A 674 7.98 -1.70 79.91
N ALA A 675 6.69 -1.32 79.85
CA ALA A 675 6.13 0.02 80.17
C ALA A 675 6.58 1.21 79.28
N SER A 676 5.87 2.34 79.10
CA SER A 676 4.50 2.80 79.47
C SER A 676 4.22 4.14 78.77
N GLY A 677 2.97 4.53 78.46
CA GLY A 677 2.70 5.92 78.04
C GLY A 677 1.37 6.28 77.34
N GLU A 678 0.21 5.98 77.92
CA GLU A 678 -0.97 6.86 77.80
C GLU A 678 -0.91 7.90 78.95
N PRO A 679 -1.67 9.04 78.99
CA PRO A 679 -3.02 9.23 78.40
C PRO A 679 -3.38 10.64 77.84
N ASN A 680 -4.53 10.76 77.13
CA ASN A 680 -5.70 11.60 77.52
C ASN A 680 -6.64 11.99 76.36
N LYS A 681 -7.92 11.58 76.51
CA LYS A 681 -9.15 12.25 76.07
C LYS A 681 -9.79 12.93 77.33
N PRO A 682 -11.08 13.37 77.45
CA PRO A 682 -12.24 13.36 76.54
C PRO A 682 -12.29 14.66 75.70
N ALA A 683 -13.38 15.31 75.24
CA ALA A 683 -14.85 15.11 75.27
C ALA A 683 -15.48 15.86 74.06
N ASP A 684 -16.80 15.89 73.81
CA ASP A 684 -17.89 14.90 73.60
C ASP A 684 -19.17 15.72 73.25
N GLY A 685 -20.29 15.23 72.70
CA GLY A 685 -20.75 13.87 72.39
C GLY A 685 -22.18 13.87 71.82
N ALA A 686 -22.76 12.67 71.60
CA ALA A 686 -24.14 12.35 71.16
C ALA A 686 -24.59 12.80 69.73
N GLY A 687 -25.34 12.00 68.95
CA GLY A 687 -25.78 10.61 69.19
C GLY A 687 -26.60 9.98 68.04
N THR A 688 -26.36 8.68 67.80
CA THR A 688 -27.35 7.59 67.59
C THR A 688 -28.57 7.75 66.64
N THR A 689 -28.65 7.00 65.52
CA THR A 689 -29.44 5.74 65.34
C THR A 689 -29.73 5.33 63.87
N ALA A 690 -29.24 4.15 63.48
CA ALA A 690 -29.88 3.04 62.74
C ALA A 690 -31.05 3.20 61.71
N ARG A 691 -30.76 2.79 60.45
CA ARG A 691 -31.47 1.77 59.59
C ARG A 691 -32.85 2.11 58.92
N PRO A 692 -33.37 1.28 57.95
CA PRO A 692 -33.95 1.74 56.65
C PRO A 692 -35.39 1.14 56.43
N PRO A 693 -35.83 0.49 55.31
CA PRO A 693 -35.58 0.52 53.84
C PRO A 693 -36.88 0.44 52.94
N LEU A 694 -36.75 0.07 51.64
CA LEU A 694 -37.77 -0.55 50.73
C LEU A 694 -38.94 0.35 50.22
N ALA A 695 -39.62 0.09 49.08
CA ALA A 695 -39.63 -1.06 48.16
C ALA A 695 -39.89 -0.68 46.67
N ASP A 696 -39.26 -1.43 45.76
CA ASP A 696 -39.80 -2.14 44.58
C ASP A 696 -41.20 -1.81 43.99
N THR A 697 -41.32 -1.69 42.65
CA THR A 697 -42.26 -2.49 41.81
C THR A 697 -42.21 -2.16 40.30
N GLY A 698 -42.01 -3.18 39.45
CA GLY A 698 -42.81 -3.42 38.23
C GLY A 698 -42.48 -2.71 36.90
N GLY A 699 -42.05 -3.51 35.90
CA GLY A 699 -42.39 -3.25 34.48
C GLY A 699 -43.87 -3.62 34.20
N PRO A 700 -44.44 -3.30 33.01
CA PRO A 700 -43.90 -3.76 31.72
C PRO A 700 -43.98 -2.73 30.56
N GLY A 701 -43.47 -3.10 29.37
CA GLY A 701 -43.84 -2.47 28.08
C GLY A 701 -45.21 -2.97 27.56
N PRO A 702 -45.59 -2.77 26.27
CA PRO A 702 -44.87 -2.14 25.15
C PRO A 702 -45.65 -0.97 24.49
N GLY A 703 -45.15 -0.35 23.42
CA GLY A 703 -45.98 0.59 22.63
C GLY A 703 -45.27 1.41 21.54
N LEU A 704 -45.42 0.98 20.29
CA LEU A 704 -45.05 1.68 19.06
C LEU A 704 -45.86 3.00 18.87
N LEU A 705 -45.21 4.14 18.55
CA LEU A 705 -45.87 5.22 17.78
C LEU A 705 -44.89 6.23 17.15
N VAL A 706 -45.23 6.65 15.94
CA VAL A 706 -44.52 7.60 15.07
C VAL A 706 -44.73 9.06 15.53
N GLY A 707 -43.70 9.90 15.44
CA GLY A 707 -43.80 11.35 15.70
C GLY A 707 -42.77 12.17 14.92
N LEU A 708 -43.22 12.84 13.86
CA LEU A 708 -42.49 13.92 13.17
C LEU A 708 -42.52 15.21 14.01
N LEU A 709 -41.39 15.93 14.02
CA LEU A 709 -41.13 17.37 14.28
C LEU A 709 -39.66 17.45 14.75
N GLY A 710 -38.76 18.29 14.26
CA GLY A 710 -38.93 19.62 13.67
C GLY A 710 -38.22 20.63 14.59
N GLY A 711 -36.99 21.02 14.28
CA GLY A 711 -36.18 21.86 15.17
C GLY A 711 -34.82 22.28 14.59
N ALA A 712 -34.81 23.34 13.78
CA ALA A 712 -33.58 24.00 13.37
C ALA A 712 -33.12 24.99 14.45
N THR A 713 -31.81 25.03 14.73
CA THR A 713 -31.20 26.15 15.48
C THR A 713 -29.86 26.51 14.87
N GLY A 714 -29.79 27.66 14.20
CA GLY A 714 -28.54 28.24 13.70
C GLY A 714 -28.01 29.31 14.64
N ILE A 715 -26.70 29.28 14.90
CA ILE A 715 -25.88 30.35 15.48
C ILE A 715 -24.53 30.24 14.72
N GLY A 716 -23.88 31.30 14.25
CA GLY A 716 -24.15 32.73 14.38
C GLY A 716 -22.82 33.46 14.19
N LEU A 717 -22.47 33.73 12.93
CA LEU A 717 -21.16 34.24 12.52
C LEU A 717 -20.84 35.61 13.15
N LEU A 718 -19.67 35.77 13.78
CA LEU A 718 -19.23 37.04 14.36
C LEU A 718 -17.78 37.38 14.01
N ILE A 719 -17.61 37.99 12.84
CA ILE A 719 -16.35 38.64 12.43
C ILE A 719 -16.40 40.11 12.84
N ARG A 720 -15.39 40.61 13.54
CA ARG A 720 -15.03 42.04 13.51
C ARG A 720 -13.54 42.26 13.32
N ARG A 721 -13.23 43.23 12.47
CA ARG A 721 -11.90 43.60 12.00
C ARG A 721 -11.18 44.54 12.99
N ARG A 722 -9.85 44.47 12.95
CA ARG A 722 -8.86 45.56 13.10
C ARG A 722 -9.15 46.63 14.16
N HIS A 723 -8.26 46.69 15.15
CA HIS A 723 -7.26 47.76 15.15
C HIS A 723 -5.89 47.25 15.58
#